data_AF-A0A1J4K5K7-F1
#
_entry.id   AF-A0A1J4K5K7-F1
#
_cell.length_a   1.000
_cell.length_b   1.000
_cell.length_c   1.000
_cell.angle_alpha   90.00
_cell.angle_beta   90.00
_cell.angle_gamma   90.00
#
_symmetry.space_group_name_H-M   'P 1'
#
loop_
_entity.id
_entity.type
_entity.pdbx_description
1 polymer ?
#
loop_
_entity_poly.entity_id
_entity_poly.type
_entity_poly.pdbx_seq_one_letter_code
_entity_poly.pdbx_strand_id
1 'polypeptide(L)'
;MINEDLSSQLKSLKQQFDHVIKINSNLEETFAKHNSTVKELISVRAERDDFEERLKMSLQTNDDLVYKLQSLNNINNESKTNEMIRNFTDVKKRLREKEVLISEIVQAASSYFSTFFESIDDVVNLLRGNENPNESFHQAASSFGGAASRKSAATNNTVQRMLDPQVTELRKQISTLKKHNDEFNDQLAEMSMTSQDKPTKTVGQLSDDPFDIPGSPRSLIPNSPRSHKSRTINFNDDLDDPNSQISSLREEREKMLTLIDRQNDLTTNLESKLRKANIELEDLKEKNRNMSREVRKSSSYSDNYDSGVPESVFMSPEFPSDLEKMVSGISKNPSLHLSTKIRQIISVIHNYYRSRNEHIEKDLKEAKAKNSKVDSLIALLHTLFPSTTINYNALLEDEIAKNAFKETVNRLKAKLEEYKNEKEKLEMQTEKILINIDSKSIHDAIGEISNLKSEQNEYKKLQMHVAIQEEAFERKISELKAERSNLEKENSNLKSQLANQKEKAKNIQNECDKEILENKEKCQREINRIKDSNIEEINKIKSFTEEKMKNFEDLQRQKMKQFEEQNLNKIEILKAKHLKDLDAKDLEYEGKTNQINELKQELEVLKGANALQTSELEQCKTIIKKLKGRKDKRDKELELLKKQYTDDEKEYKERMKAQKDSTQTRIDQLTQLRAKEAKEHSHLICELKAQLDNVTRENTELSKKNTNMSVIIQKLETKINAFSADRERERRDFDSKLKAQSAAAHTELEGKINEIKVKSDEARHKLYQNIIKQLQPLAGTGDKFDESNFDSFLCCIRRRIENILSRETRIRSLMSLNQYESIEDAIIKTIKGSKKIKMRREF
;
A
#
# COMPACT_ATOMS: atom_id res chain seq x y z
N MET A 1 12.98 52.96 16.19
CA MET A 1 13.77 51.82 16.70
C MET A 1 12.92 50.66 17.20
N ILE A 2 12.37 50.64 18.44
CA ILE A 2 11.64 49.43 18.95
C ILE A 2 10.42 49.06 18.07
N ASN A 3 9.63 50.03 17.64
CA ASN A 3 8.49 49.78 16.75
C ASN A 3 8.88 49.32 15.33
N GLU A 4 10.05 49.72 14.83
CA GLU A 4 10.53 49.26 13.51
C GLU A 4 11.02 47.82 13.58
N ASP A 5 11.68 47.45 14.67
CA ASP A 5 12.16 46.09 14.89
C ASP A 5 10.98 45.11 15.09
N LEU A 6 9.97 45.49 15.87
CA LEU A 6 8.73 44.73 16.00
C LEU A 6 7.97 44.60 14.68
N SER A 7 7.93 45.65 13.86
CA SER A 7 7.30 45.61 12.54
C SER A 7 8.05 44.67 11.58
N SER A 8 9.39 44.68 11.64
CA SER A 8 10.24 43.77 10.87
C SER A 8 10.02 42.30 11.27
N GLN A 9 9.98 42.03 12.58
CA GLN A 9 9.71 40.68 13.11
C GLN A 9 8.31 40.19 12.74
N LEU A 10 7.29 41.06 12.81
CA LEU A 10 5.92 40.71 12.43
C LEU A 10 5.79 40.44 10.93
N LYS A 11 6.53 41.16 10.09
CA LYS A 11 6.62 40.91 8.65
C LYS A 11 7.32 39.58 8.35
N SER A 12 8.41 39.27 9.06
CA SER A 12 9.11 37.99 8.96
C SER A 12 8.22 36.82 9.36
N LEU A 13 7.51 36.94 10.50
CA LEU A 13 6.58 35.91 10.97
C LEU A 13 5.44 35.69 9.98
N LYS A 14 4.90 36.76 9.38
CA LYS A 14 3.87 36.66 8.35
C LYS A 14 4.38 35.93 7.09
N GLN A 15 5.61 36.23 6.65
CA GLN A 15 6.25 35.52 5.54
C GLN A 15 6.47 34.03 5.85
N GLN A 16 6.86 33.70 7.08
CA GLN A 16 6.99 32.31 7.52
C GLN A 16 5.63 31.60 7.52
N PHE A 17 4.57 32.26 8.00
CA PHE A 17 3.22 31.71 7.99
C PHE A 17 2.70 31.47 6.56
N ASP A 18 2.87 32.45 5.66
CA ASP A 18 2.52 32.31 4.24
C ASP A 18 3.32 31.17 3.59
N HIS A 19 4.58 30.97 3.99
CA HIS A 19 5.40 29.85 3.50
C HIS A 19 4.88 28.50 3.99
N VAL A 20 4.48 28.38 5.26
CA VAL A 20 3.89 27.17 5.83
C VAL A 20 2.57 26.83 5.15
N ILE A 21 1.70 27.82 4.89
CA ILE A 21 0.45 27.61 4.14
C ILE A 21 0.75 27.06 2.74
N LYS A 22 1.76 27.60 2.06
CA LYS A 22 2.15 27.13 0.72
C LYS A 22 2.70 25.71 0.74
N ILE A 23 3.50 25.35 1.76
CA ILE A 23 3.97 23.98 1.95
C ILE A 23 2.78 23.04 2.19
N ASN A 24 1.82 23.43 3.04
CA ASN A 24 0.66 22.61 3.33
C ASN A 24 -0.21 22.38 2.08
N SER A 25 -0.45 23.44 1.29
CA SER A 25 -1.17 23.33 0.01
C SER A 25 -0.47 22.41 -0.99
N ASN A 26 0.86 22.49 -1.10
CA ASN A 26 1.64 21.57 -1.96
C ASN A 26 1.58 20.12 -1.45
N LEU A 27 1.57 19.93 -0.14
CA LEU A 27 1.48 18.62 0.49
C LEU A 27 0.09 18.00 0.22
N GLU A 28 -0.98 18.76 0.39
CA GLU A 28 -2.35 18.36 0.04
C GLU A 28 -2.48 18.01 -1.45
N GLU A 29 -1.89 18.80 -2.37
CA GLU A 29 -1.88 18.50 -3.80
C GLU A 29 -1.10 17.20 -4.09
N THR A 30 0.00 16.96 -3.39
CA THR A 30 0.80 15.74 -3.52
C THR A 30 0.04 14.52 -3.01
N PHE A 31 -0.68 14.64 -1.88
CA PHE A 31 -1.56 13.59 -1.36
C PHE A 31 -2.72 13.30 -2.30
N ALA A 32 -3.33 14.33 -2.91
CA ALA A 32 -4.38 14.16 -3.90
C ALA A 32 -3.87 13.41 -5.15
N LYS A 33 -2.68 13.77 -5.65
CA LYS A 33 -2.03 13.04 -6.76
C LYS A 33 -1.72 11.61 -6.38
N HIS A 34 -1.14 11.36 -5.20
CA HIS A 34 -0.86 10.02 -4.70
C HIS A 34 -2.13 9.16 -4.63
N ASN A 35 -3.22 9.69 -4.07
CA ASN A 35 -4.51 9.00 -4.02
C ASN A 35 -5.07 8.71 -5.41
N SER A 36 -4.90 9.62 -6.38
CA SER A 36 -5.29 9.39 -7.78
C SER A 36 -4.47 8.25 -8.40
N THR A 37 -3.15 8.24 -8.20
CA THR A 37 -2.26 7.18 -8.70
C THR A 37 -2.56 5.84 -8.05
N VAL A 38 -2.89 5.80 -6.76
CA VAL A 38 -3.30 4.57 -6.07
C VAL A 38 -4.61 4.02 -6.65
N LYS A 39 -5.59 4.88 -6.93
CA LYS A 39 -6.85 4.46 -7.60
C LYS A 39 -6.59 3.90 -9.00
N GLU A 40 -5.72 4.54 -9.77
CA GLU A 40 -5.32 4.07 -11.10
C GLU A 40 -4.61 2.71 -11.01
N LEU A 41 -3.73 2.52 -10.02
CA LEU A 41 -3.01 1.27 -9.79
C LEU A 41 -3.95 0.13 -9.37
N ILE A 42 -4.98 0.42 -8.58
CA ILE A 42 -6.06 -0.54 -8.25
C ILE A 42 -6.84 -0.93 -9.51
N SER A 43 -7.18 0.04 -10.38
CA SER A 43 -7.86 -0.22 -11.66
C SER A 43 -7.03 -1.10 -12.57
N VAL A 44 -5.74 -0.78 -12.74
CA VAL A 44 -4.81 -1.58 -13.56
C VAL A 44 -4.64 -2.99 -13.01
N ARG A 45 -4.63 -3.15 -11.67
CA ARG A 45 -4.57 -4.48 -11.04
C ARG A 45 -5.83 -5.29 -11.34
N ALA A 46 -7.00 -4.68 -11.26
CA ALA A 46 -8.27 -5.31 -11.61
C ALA A 46 -8.31 -5.72 -13.10
N GLU A 47 -7.83 -4.85 -14.01
CA GLU A 47 -7.73 -5.18 -15.44
C GLU A 47 -6.77 -6.35 -15.69
N ARG A 48 -5.61 -6.36 -15.04
CA ARG A 48 -4.65 -7.47 -15.13
C ARG A 48 -5.27 -8.78 -14.66
N ASP A 49 -6.00 -8.76 -13.55
CA ASP A 49 -6.63 -9.96 -12.99
C ASP A 49 -7.75 -10.48 -13.93
N ASP A 50 -8.55 -9.61 -14.54
CA ASP A 50 -9.52 -9.97 -15.60
C ASP A 50 -8.81 -10.56 -16.84
N PHE A 51 -7.69 -9.97 -17.28
CA PHE A 51 -6.92 -10.53 -18.39
C PHE A 51 -6.34 -11.90 -18.07
N GLU A 52 -5.84 -12.11 -16.85
CA GLU A 52 -5.33 -13.40 -16.40
C GLU A 52 -6.44 -14.46 -16.36
N GLU A 53 -7.63 -14.10 -15.89
CA GLU A 53 -8.79 -14.99 -15.89
C GLU A 53 -9.25 -15.34 -17.31
N ARG A 54 -9.35 -14.35 -18.21
CA ARG A 54 -9.67 -14.58 -19.63
C ARG A 54 -8.63 -15.44 -20.32
N LEU A 55 -7.34 -15.24 -20.02
CA LEU A 55 -6.27 -16.06 -20.57
C LEU A 55 -6.39 -17.51 -20.07
N LYS A 56 -6.67 -17.71 -18.78
CA LYS A 56 -6.90 -19.03 -18.19
C LYS A 56 -8.09 -19.74 -18.83
N MET A 57 -9.22 -19.04 -19.02
CA MET A 57 -10.40 -19.57 -19.71
C MET A 57 -10.10 -19.92 -21.18
N SER A 58 -9.32 -19.10 -21.87
CA SER A 58 -8.91 -19.35 -23.26
C SER A 58 -7.96 -20.55 -23.38
N LEU A 59 -7.00 -20.68 -22.45
CA LEU A 59 -6.12 -21.84 -22.37
C LEU A 59 -6.90 -23.13 -22.06
N GLN A 60 -7.83 -23.08 -21.11
CA GLN A 60 -8.71 -24.21 -20.81
C GLN A 60 -9.57 -24.59 -22.02
N THR A 61 -10.11 -23.62 -22.75
CA THR A 61 -10.86 -23.88 -23.99
C THR A 61 -9.98 -24.54 -25.05
N ASN A 62 -8.71 -24.12 -25.17
CA ASN A 62 -7.76 -24.77 -26.06
C ASN A 62 -7.45 -26.20 -25.62
N ASP A 63 -7.27 -26.46 -24.33
CA ASP A 63 -7.07 -27.81 -23.80
C ASP A 63 -8.28 -28.70 -24.07
N ASP A 64 -9.51 -28.19 -23.88
CA ASP A 64 -10.76 -28.88 -24.22
C ASP A 64 -10.86 -29.16 -25.73
N LEU A 65 -10.44 -28.22 -26.58
CA LEU A 65 -10.39 -28.41 -28.03
C LEU A 65 -9.33 -29.44 -28.43
N VAL A 66 -8.16 -29.44 -27.80
CA VAL A 66 -7.11 -30.45 -28.01
C VAL A 66 -7.62 -31.82 -27.59
N TYR A 67 -8.27 -31.92 -26.44
CA TYR A 67 -8.90 -33.17 -25.98
C TYR A 67 -9.99 -33.64 -26.96
N LYS A 68 -10.86 -32.74 -27.42
CA LYS A 68 -11.86 -33.05 -28.46
C LYS A 68 -11.20 -33.49 -29.77
N LEU A 69 -10.15 -32.81 -30.23
CA LEU A 69 -9.41 -33.19 -31.43
C LEU A 69 -8.73 -34.54 -31.28
N GLN A 70 -8.14 -34.85 -30.13
CA GLN A 70 -7.58 -36.16 -29.84
C GLN A 70 -8.66 -37.24 -29.82
N SER A 71 -9.82 -36.97 -29.19
CA SER A 71 -10.96 -37.89 -29.20
C SER A 71 -11.49 -38.14 -30.62
N LEU A 72 -11.62 -37.08 -31.43
CA LEU A 72 -12.04 -37.16 -32.82
C LEU A 72 -11.00 -37.87 -33.68
N ASN A 73 -9.71 -37.66 -33.44
CA ASN A 73 -8.64 -38.33 -34.18
C ASN A 73 -8.59 -39.83 -33.83
N ASN A 74 -8.82 -40.19 -32.56
CA ASN A 74 -8.93 -41.58 -32.13
C ASN A 74 -10.16 -42.27 -32.73
N ILE A 75 -11.33 -41.60 -32.73
CA ILE A 75 -12.56 -42.11 -33.34
C ILE A 75 -12.44 -42.21 -34.87
N ASN A 76 -11.83 -41.23 -35.54
CA ASN A 76 -11.72 -41.17 -36.99
C ASN A 76 -10.63 -42.13 -37.52
N ASN A 77 -9.55 -42.36 -36.78
CA ASN A 77 -8.51 -43.32 -37.16
C ASN A 77 -8.89 -44.77 -36.83
N GLU A 78 -9.66 -45.06 -35.78
CA GLU A 78 -10.16 -46.43 -35.58
C GLU A 78 -11.37 -46.74 -36.46
N SER A 79 -12.30 -45.81 -36.67
CA SER A 79 -13.50 -46.09 -37.48
C SER A 79 -13.19 -46.15 -38.98
N LYS A 80 -12.52 -45.13 -39.55
CA LYS A 80 -12.28 -45.12 -41.01
C LYS A 80 -11.22 -46.10 -41.44
N THR A 81 -10.20 -46.37 -40.61
CA THR A 81 -9.17 -47.34 -40.97
C THR A 81 -9.71 -48.76 -40.86
N ASN A 82 -10.53 -49.08 -39.84
CA ASN A 82 -11.16 -50.41 -39.76
C ASN A 82 -12.26 -50.61 -40.81
N GLU A 83 -13.00 -49.56 -41.18
CA GLU A 83 -13.99 -49.61 -42.25
C GLU A 83 -13.33 -49.66 -43.64
N MET A 84 -12.25 -48.92 -43.87
CA MET A 84 -11.47 -49.00 -45.11
C MET A 84 -10.73 -50.32 -45.22
N ILE A 85 -10.20 -50.89 -44.13
CA ILE A 85 -9.62 -52.24 -44.09
C ILE A 85 -10.71 -53.29 -44.36
N ARG A 86 -11.90 -53.18 -43.76
CA ARG A 86 -13.03 -54.07 -44.08
C ARG A 86 -13.43 -53.97 -45.55
N ASN A 87 -13.57 -52.76 -46.08
CA ASN A 87 -13.91 -52.52 -47.48
C ASN A 87 -12.82 -53.06 -48.43
N PHE A 88 -11.53 -52.88 -48.10
CA PHE A 88 -10.44 -53.47 -48.86
C PHE A 88 -10.42 -55.00 -48.78
N THR A 89 -10.74 -55.56 -47.62
CA THR A 89 -10.79 -57.01 -47.42
C THR A 89 -11.95 -57.62 -48.20
N ASP A 90 -13.11 -56.96 -48.22
CA ASP A 90 -14.27 -57.35 -49.01
C ASP A 90 -14.03 -57.20 -50.51
N VAL A 91 -13.40 -56.11 -50.96
CA VAL A 91 -13.00 -55.94 -52.37
C VAL A 91 -12.00 -57.03 -52.77
N LYS A 92 -11.01 -57.33 -51.93
CA LYS A 92 -10.02 -58.39 -52.18
C LYS A 92 -10.68 -59.77 -52.23
N LYS A 93 -11.70 -60.01 -51.40
CA LYS A 93 -12.49 -61.24 -51.43
C LYS A 93 -13.29 -61.36 -52.73
N ARG A 94 -14.00 -60.31 -53.14
CA ARG A 94 -14.74 -60.28 -54.42
C ARG A 94 -13.81 -60.43 -55.62
N LEU A 95 -12.60 -59.87 -55.55
CA LEU A 95 -11.60 -60.02 -56.63
C LEU A 95 -11.17 -61.47 -56.78
N ARG A 96 -10.88 -62.17 -55.67
CA ARG A 96 -10.57 -63.61 -55.69
C ARG A 96 -11.74 -64.45 -56.21
N GLU A 97 -12.96 -64.14 -55.79
CA GLU A 97 -14.16 -64.82 -56.30
C GLU A 97 -14.29 -64.64 -57.83
N LYS A 98 -13.96 -63.45 -58.36
CA LYS A 98 -13.92 -63.20 -59.80
C LYS A 98 -12.75 -63.89 -60.50
N GLU A 99 -11.58 -63.98 -59.88
CA GLU A 99 -10.43 -64.73 -60.42
C GLU A 99 -10.72 -66.24 -60.51
N VAL A 100 -11.39 -66.80 -59.50
CA VAL A 100 -11.86 -68.20 -59.52
C VAL A 100 -12.86 -68.39 -60.65
N LEU A 101 -13.83 -67.48 -60.79
CA LEU A 101 -14.86 -67.58 -61.83
C LEU A 101 -14.27 -67.41 -63.24
N ILE A 102 -13.27 -66.55 -63.42
CA ILE A 102 -12.51 -66.44 -64.67
C ILE A 102 -11.72 -67.72 -64.94
N SER A 103 -11.10 -68.30 -63.92
CA SER A 103 -10.36 -69.57 -64.05
C SER A 103 -11.29 -70.71 -64.47
N GLU A 104 -12.50 -70.79 -63.89
CA GLU A 104 -13.53 -71.75 -64.28
C GLU A 104 -13.99 -71.53 -65.72
N ILE A 105 -14.19 -70.28 -66.16
CA ILE A 105 -14.54 -69.96 -67.56
C ILE A 105 -13.40 -70.35 -68.51
N VAL A 106 -12.15 -70.04 -68.18
CA VAL A 106 -10.99 -70.40 -68.99
C VAL A 106 -10.84 -71.92 -69.08
N GLN A 107 -11.07 -72.65 -67.98
CA GLN A 107 -11.03 -74.10 -67.96
C GLN A 107 -12.18 -74.72 -68.76
N ALA A 108 -13.39 -74.16 -68.67
CA ALA A 108 -14.54 -74.56 -69.49
C ALA A 108 -14.31 -74.30 -70.98
N ALA A 109 -13.75 -73.13 -71.33
CA ALA A 109 -13.37 -72.80 -72.70
C ALA A 109 -12.26 -73.72 -73.22
N SER A 110 -11.25 -74.00 -72.41
CA SER A 110 -10.15 -74.91 -72.75
C SER A 110 -10.64 -76.35 -72.96
N SER A 111 -11.58 -76.82 -72.14
CA SER A 111 -12.25 -78.11 -72.33
C SER A 111 -13.09 -78.13 -73.61
N TYR A 112 -13.84 -77.05 -73.88
CA TYR A 112 -14.59 -76.91 -75.13
C TYR A 112 -13.67 -76.97 -76.36
N PHE A 113 -12.58 -76.20 -76.37
CA PHE A 113 -11.64 -76.19 -77.49
C PHE A 113 -10.91 -77.53 -77.62
N SER A 114 -10.52 -78.18 -76.53
CA SER A 114 -9.88 -79.51 -76.59
C SER A 114 -10.80 -80.53 -77.24
N THR A 115 -12.07 -80.60 -76.82
CA THR A 115 -13.05 -81.51 -77.44
C THR A 115 -13.39 -81.13 -78.88
N PHE A 116 -13.33 -79.84 -79.23
CA PHE A 116 -13.51 -79.37 -80.60
C PHE A 116 -12.34 -79.77 -81.49
N PHE A 117 -11.11 -79.65 -81.00
CA PHE A 117 -9.90 -80.08 -81.73
C PHE A 117 -9.81 -81.60 -81.85
N GLU A 118 -10.16 -82.37 -80.81
CA GLU A 118 -10.31 -83.83 -80.90
C GLU A 118 -11.32 -84.22 -81.98
N SER A 119 -12.46 -83.52 -82.05
CA SER A 119 -13.46 -83.76 -83.12
C SER A 119 -12.96 -83.37 -84.51
N ILE A 120 -12.06 -82.40 -84.64
CA ILE A 120 -11.41 -82.07 -85.92
C ILE A 120 -10.39 -83.14 -86.28
N ASP A 121 -9.59 -83.62 -85.33
CA ASP A 121 -8.64 -84.70 -85.55
C ASP A 121 -9.35 -86.00 -85.93
N ASP A 122 -10.50 -86.30 -85.34
CA ASP A 122 -11.33 -87.44 -85.75
C ASP A 122 -11.81 -87.29 -87.20
N VAL A 123 -12.22 -86.08 -87.63
CA VAL A 123 -12.61 -85.81 -89.02
C VAL A 123 -11.41 -85.90 -89.96
N VAL A 124 -10.24 -85.41 -89.56
CA VAL A 124 -9.00 -85.48 -90.35
C VAL A 124 -8.50 -86.91 -90.48
N ASN A 125 -8.61 -87.72 -89.42
CA ASN A 125 -8.26 -89.14 -89.43
C ASN A 125 -9.23 -89.96 -90.30
N LEU A 126 -10.54 -89.62 -90.28
CA LEU A 126 -11.53 -90.23 -91.17
C LEU A 126 -11.25 -89.93 -92.65
N LEU A 127 -10.74 -88.73 -92.96
CA LEU A 127 -10.36 -88.32 -94.32
C LEU A 127 -9.04 -88.94 -94.80
N ARG A 128 -8.12 -89.32 -93.89
CA ARG A 128 -6.86 -89.98 -94.25
C ARG A 128 -6.97 -91.49 -94.51
N GLY A 129 -8.05 -92.14 -94.06
CA GLY A 129 -8.18 -93.60 -94.09
C GLY A 129 -8.96 -94.19 -95.27
N ASN A 130 -9.51 -93.39 -96.20
CA ASN A 130 -10.50 -93.88 -97.17
C ASN A 130 -10.16 -93.51 -98.62
N GLU A 131 -10.00 -94.50 -99.49
CA GLU A 131 -9.62 -94.34 -100.91
C GLU A 131 -10.75 -93.85 -101.83
N ASN A 132 -11.91 -93.43 -101.28
CA ASN A 132 -13.02 -92.89 -102.05
C ASN A 132 -13.55 -91.55 -101.47
N PRO A 133 -13.12 -90.38 -101.99
CA PRO A 133 -13.35 -89.09 -101.35
C PRO A 133 -14.80 -88.57 -101.35
N ASN A 134 -15.70 -89.16 -102.14
CA ASN A 134 -17.09 -88.69 -102.24
C ASN A 134 -18.05 -89.32 -101.21
N GLU A 135 -17.76 -90.52 -100.69
CA GLU A 135 -18.56 -91.13 -99.60
C GLU A 135 -18.11 -90.66 -98.21
N SER A 136 -16.81 -90.41 -98.02
CA SER A 136 -16.24 -89.92 -96.75
C SER A 136 -16.67 -88.49 -96.41
N PHE A 137 -16.88 -87.63 -97.41
CA PHE A 137 -17.34 -86.25 -97.19
C PHE A 137 -18.79 -86.20 -96.67
N HIS A 138 -19.67 -87.09 -97.16
CA HIS A 138 -21.06 -87.15 -96.70
C HIS A 138 -21.20 -87.75 -95.28
N GLN A 139 -20.32 -88.68 -94.91
CA GLN A 139 -20.28 -89.25 -93.55
C GLN A 139 -19.64 -88.30 -92.52
N ALA A 140 -18.61 -87.54 -92.93
CA ALA A 140 -18.01 -86.49 -92.11
C ALA A 140 -18.98 -85.31 -91.88
N ALA A 141 -19.68 -84.85 -92.93
CA ALA A 141 -20.65 -83.75 -92.82
C ALA A 141 -21.86 -84.09 -91.93
N SER A 142 -22.30 -85.35 -91.91
CA SER A 142 -23.41 -85.80 -91.05
C SER A 142 -23.00 -85.99 -89.58
N SER A 143 -21.77 -86.43 -89.29
CA SER A 143 -21.28 -86.51 -87.90
C SER A 143 -20.98 -85.12 -87.28
N PHE A 144 -20.45 -84.19 -88.08
CA PHE A 144 -20.15 -82.82 -87.63
C PHE A 144 -21.43 -82.01 -87.38
N GLY A 145 -22.46 -82.18 -88.23
CA GLY A 145 -23.77 -81.55 -88.04
C GLY A 145 -24.54 -82.05 -86.80
N GLY A 146 -24.35 -83.32 -86.42
CA GLY A 146 -25.01 -83.94 -85.26
C GLY A 146 -24.36 -83.59 -83.91
N ALA A 147 -23.06 -83.30 -83.88
CA ALA A 147 -22.30 -82.94 -82.68
C ALA A 147 -22.35 -81.44 -82.37
N ALA A 148 -22.33 -80.57 -83.40
CA ALA A 148 -22.37 -79.12 -83.22
C ALA A 148 -23.74 -78.62 -82.72
N SER A 149 -24.85 -79.25 -83.15
CA SER A 149 -26.20 -78.82 -82.77
C SER A 149 -26.62 -79.24 -81.35
N ARG A 150 -26.16 -80.41 -80.87
CA ARG A 150 -26.53 -80.91 -79.52
C ARG A 150 -25.68 -80.32 -78.38
N LYS A 151 -24.46 -79.82 -78.64
CA LYS A 151 -23.60 -79.19 -77.61
C LYS A 151 -23.71 -77.66 -77.56
N SER A 152 -24.10 -77.00 -78.65
CA SER A 152 -24.40 -75.56 -78.68
C SER A 152 -25.55 -75.16 -77.73
N ALA A 153 -26.58 -76.00 -77.58
CA ALA A 153 -27.69 -75.76 -76.66
C ALA A 153 -27.32 -75.92 -75.17
N ALA A 154 -26.29 -76.70 -74.84
CA ALA A 154 -25.81 -76.90 -73.47
C ALA A 154 -24.88 -75.77 -73.00
N THR A 155 -24.03 -75.25 -73.89
CA THR A 155 -23.15 -74.12 -73.59
C THR A 155 -23.93 -72.80 -73.49
N ASN A 156 -24.91 -72.57 -74.36
CA ASN A 156 -25.73 -71.34 -74.30
C ASN A 156 -26.58 -71.28 -73.01
N ASN A 157 -27.15 -72.41 -72.55
CA ASN A 157 -27.89 -72.46 -71.29
C ASN A 157 -27.00 -72.27 -70.05
N THR A 158 -25.73 -72.66 -70.11
CA THR A 158 -24.78 -72.48 -68.99
C THR A 158 -24.31 -71.03 -68.91
N VAL A 159 -24.04 -70.40 -70.06
CA VAL A 159 -23.67 -68.98 -70.14
C VAL A 159 -24.85 -68.08 -69.72
N GLN A 160 -26.08 -68.39 -70.13
CA GLN A 160 -27.27 -67.64 -69.71
C GLN A 160 -27.52 -67.76 -68.18
N ARG A 161 -27.37 -68.96 -67.60
CA ARG A 161 -27.51 -69.17 -66.14
C ARG A 161 -26.44 -68.47 -65.30
N MET A 162 -25.26 -68.18 -65.87
CA MET A 162 -24.20 -67.44 -65.16
C MET A 162 -24.34 -65.92 -65.32
N LEU A 163 -24.93 -65.43 -66.41
CA LEU A 163 -25.13 -64.01 -66.67
C LEU A 163 -26.34 -63.43 -65.92
N ASP A 164 -27.44 -64.16 -65.79
CA ASP A 164 -28.66 -63.65 -65.16
C ASP A 164 -28.48 -63.26 -63.68
N PRO A 165 -27.79 -64.04 -62.82
CA PRO A 165 -27.53 -63.62 -61.44
C PRO A 165 -26.66 -62.36 -61.36
N GLN A 166 -25.69 -62.21 -62.27
CA GLN A 166 -24.80 -61.04 -62.30
C GLN A 166 -25.53 -59.77 -62.76
N VAL A 167 -26.42 -59.90 -63.76
CA VAL A 167 -27.28 -58.78 -64.19
C VAL A 167 -28.27 -58.40 -63.09
N THR A 168 -28.78 -59.39 -62.33
CA THR A 168 -29.71 -59.14 -61.21
C THR A 168 -29.02 -58.45 -60.04
N GLU A 169 -27.79 -58.86 -59.70
CA GLU A 169 -26.97 -58.22 -58.65
C GLU A 169 -26.52 -56.81 -59.06
N LEU A 170 -26.17 -56.59 -60.33
CA LEU A 170 -25.88 -55.25 -60.86
C LEU A 170 -27.11 -54.33 -60.79
N ARG A 171 -28.31 -54.84 -61.11
CA ARG A 171 -29.56 -54.08 -60.94
C ARG A 171 -29.80 -53.71 -59.47
N LYS A 172 -29.50 -54.61 -58.53
CA LYS A 172 -29.61 -54.36 -57.09
C LYS A 172 -28.61 -53.28 -56.62
N GLN A 173 -27.36 -53.34 -57.10
CA GLN A 173 -26.33 -52.34 -56.78
C GLN A 173 -26.64 -50.96 -57.37
N ILE A 174 -27.16 -50.90 -58.60
CA ILE A 174 -27.65 -49.66 -59.22
C ILE A 174 -28.84 -49.09 -58.43
N SER A 175 -29.73 -49.94 -57.91
CA SER A 175 -30.84 -49.50 -57.06
C SER A 175 -30.38 -48.91 -55.72
N THR A 176 -29.37 -49.49 -55.07
CA THR A 176 -28.80 -48.92 -53.84
C THR A 176 -28.05 -47.62 -54.09
N LEU A 177 -27.33 -47.52 -55.21
CA LEU A 177 -26.66 -46.28 -55.61
C LEU A 177 -27.65 -45.17 -55.93
N LYS A 178 -28.79 -45.48 -56.57
CA LYS A 178 -29.88 -44.53 -56.75
C LYS A 178 -30.40 -44.01 -55.41
N LYS A 179 -30.67 -44.90 -54.45
CA LYS A 179 -31.15 -44.52 -53.12
C LYS A 179 -30.19 -43.60 -52.36
N HIS A 180 -28.88 -43.89 -52.39
CA HIS A 180 -27.87 -43.00 -51.80
C HIS A 180 -27.79 -41.65 -52.51
N ASN A 181 -27.96 -41.62 -53.84
CA ASN A 181 -27.94 -40.37 -54.60
C ASN A 181 -29.20 -39.52 -54.32
N ASP A 182 -30.35 -40.16 -54.09
CA ASP A 182 -31.58 -39.50 -53.66
C ASP A 182 -31.42 -38.94 -52.23
N GLU A 183 -30.86 -39.69 -51.28
CA GLU A 183 -30.54 -39.21 -49.92
C GLU A 183 -29.53 -38.05 -49.92
N PHE A 184 -28.54 -38.07 -50.82
CA PHE A 184 -27.58 -36.97 -50.96
C PHE A 184 -28.22 -35.71 -51.56
N ASN A 185 -29.16 -35.87 -52.50
CA ASN A 185 -29.94 -34.78 -53.05
C ASN A 185 -30.94 -34.20 -52.02
N ASP A 186 -31.52 -35.04 -51.17
CA ASP A 186 -32.37 -34.59 -50.06
C ASP A 186 -31.57 -33.79 -49.03
N GLN A 187 -30.34 -34.20 -48.69
CA GLN A 187 -29.42 -33.42 -47.83
C GLN A 187 -29.00 -32.08 -48.48
N LEU A 188 -28.79 -32.05 -49.80
CA LEU A 188 -28.55 -30.81 -50.54
C LEU A 188 -29.78 -29.90 -50.57
N ALA A 189 -30.99 -30.46 -50.66
CA ALA A 189 -32.23 -29.71 -50.56
C ALA A 189 -32.45 -29.13 -49.16
N GLU A 190 -32.10 -29.87 -48.11
CA GLU A 190 -32.17 -29.43 -46.70
C GLU A 190 -31.17 -28.30 -46.39
N MET A 191 -29.95 -28.38 -46.94
CA MET A 191 -28.98 -27.27 -46.89
C MET A 191 -29.40 -26.05 -47.72
N SER A 192 -30.20 -26.24 -48.77
CA SER A 192 -30.76 -25.13 -49.56
C SER A 192 -31.96 -24.46 -48.89
N MET A 193 -32.74 -25.16 -48.06
CA MET A 193 -33.90 -24.61 -47.33
C MET A 193 -33.49 -23.84 -46.07
N THR A 194 -32.37 -24.18 -45.43
CA THR A 194 -31.86 -23.47 -44.24
C THR A 194 -31.25 -22.09 -44.54
N SER A 195 -31.09 -21.74 -45.82
CA SER A 195 -30.51 -20.46 -46.25
C SER A 195 -31.53 -19.43 -46.80
N GLN A 196 -32.84 -19.69 -46.72
CA GLN A 196 -33.86 -18.76 -47.28
C GLN A 196 -35.07 -18.39 -46.40
N ASP A 197 -35.13 -18.71 -45.10
CA ASP A 197 -36.18 -18.18 -44.22
C ASP A 197 -35.68 -17.08 -43.27
N LYS A 198 -35.66 -15.86 -43.80
CA LYS A 198 -35.90 -14.63 -43.01
C LYS A 198 -36.75 -13.66 -43.83
N PRO A 199 -38.05 -13.53 -43.52
CA PRO A 199 -38.82 -12.35 -43.87
C PRO A 199 -39.20 -11.53 -42.63
N THR A 200 -38.75 -10.28 -42.63
CA THR A 200 -39.55 -9.07 -42.47
C THR A 200 -40.92 -9.13 -41.75
N LYS A 201 -40.99 -8.35 -40.66
CA LYS A 201 -41.93 -7.22 -40.38
C LYS A 201 -43.34 -7.47 -39.80
N THR A 202 -43.54 -6.76 -38.67
CA THR A 202 -44.67 -5.88 -38.24
C THR A 202 -45.85 -6.41 -37.40
N VAL A 203 -46.28 -5.50 -36.50
CA VAL A 203 -47.54 -5.43 -35.70
C VAL A 203 -47.53 -6.35 -34.48
N GLY A 204 -47.78 -5.97 -33.22
CA GLY A 204 -48.45 -4.83 -32.61
C GLY A 204 -49.36 -5.38 -31.49
N GLN A 205 -49.31 -4.78 -30.30
CA GLN A 205 -50.22 -4.91 -29.13
C GLN A 205 -49.92 -5.95 -28.02
N LEU A 206 -49.64 -5.38 -26.83
CA LEU A 206 -50.17 -5.66 -25.48
C LEU A 206 -49.92 -7.08 -24.92
N SER A 207 -49.27 -7.31 -23.77
CA SER A 207 -49.50 -6.68 -22.45
C SER A 207 -48.49 -7.23 -21.41
N ASP A 208 -48.20 -6.39 -20.42
CA ASP A 208 -47.79 -6.63 -19.02
C ASP A 208 -46.44 -7.30 -18.66
N ASP A 209 -45.52 -6.43 -18.19
CA ASP A 209 -44.56 -6.51 -17.06
C ASP A 209 -44.32 -7.84 -16.29
N PRO A 210 -43.23 -7.96 -15.49
CA PRO A 210 -41.87 -7.39 -15.63
C PRO A 210 -40.76 -8.44 -15.31
N PHE A 211 -39.49 -8.19 -15.65
CA PHE A 211 -38.34 -8.48 -14.75
C PHE A 211 -37.00 -7.98 -15.35
N ASP A 212 -36.27 -7.28 -14.48
CA ASP A 212 -35.01 -6.55 -14.66
C ASP A 212 -33.77 -7.36 -15.04
N ILE A 213 -32.93 -6.82 -15.93
CA ILE A 213 -31.47 -6.73 -15.76
C ILE A 213 -30.95 -5.47 -16.51
N PRO A 214 -30.28 -4.49 -15.85
CA PRO A 214 -29.66 -3.37 -16.55
C PRO A 214 -28.20 -3.64 -16.92
N GLY A 215 -27.89 -3.37 -18.19
CA GLY A 215 -26.54 -3.36 -18.75
C GLY A 215 -25.86 -1.99 -18.66
N SER A 216 -24.53 -2.07 -18.68
CA SER A 216 -23.57 -0.99 -18.92
C SER A 216 -23.82 -0.22 -20.23
N PRO A 217 -23.39 1.05 -20.35
CA PRO A 217 -23.21 1.65 -21.67
C PRO A 217 -21.83 2.29 -21.92
N ARG A 218 -21.38 2.16 -23.16
CA ARG A 218 -20.20 2.77 -23.77
C ARG A 218 -20.67 3.85 -24.76
N SER A 219 -20.18 5.08 -24.57
CA SER A 219 -19.70 6.08 -25.56
C SER A 219 -20.39 6.28 -26.93
N LEU A 220 -20.75 7.55 -27.26
CA LEU A 220 -20.16 8.42 -28.34
C LEU A 220 -21.18 9.45 -28.94
N ILE A 221 -20.96 10.76 -28.68
CA ILE A 221 -20.78 11.94 -29.61
C ILE A 221 -21.82 12.17 -30.78
N PRO A 222 -22.14 13.40 -31.34
CA PRO A 222 -21.81 14.84 -31.07
C PRO A 222 -22.97 15.91 -31.24
N ASN A 223 -22.62 17.19 -30.98
CA ASN A 223 -23.00 18.47 -31.66
C ASN A 223 -24.11 19.43 -31.13
N SER A 224 -23.62 20.57 -30.61
CA SER A 224 -24.10 21.99 -30.49
C SER A 224 -25.41 22.42 -31.19
N PRO A 225 -26.21 23.41 -30.67
CA PRO A 225 -25.77 24.83 -30.56
C PRO A 225 -26.32 25.70 -29.38
N ARG A 226 -25.55 26.79 -29.11
CA ARG A 226 -25.88 28.14 -28.57
C ARG A 226 -27.15 28.43 -27.73
N SER A 227 -26.88 28.97 -26.53
CA SER A 227 -27.51 30.10 -25.79
C SER A 227 -29.02 30.12 -25.47
N HIS A 228 -29.38 30.05 -24.17
CA HIS A 228 -29.88 31.19 -23.36
C HIS A 228 -30.34 30.77 -21.94
N LYS A 229 -29.97 31.62 -20.96
CA LYS A 229 -30.67 31.99 -19.71
C LYS A 229 -30.94 30.94 -18.61
N SER A 230 -30.21 31.12 -17.51
CA SER A 230 -30.67 31.26 -16.12
C SER A 230 -31.71 30.25 -15.57
N ARG A 231 -31.25 29.36 -14.69
CA ARG A 231 -31.89 29.14 -13.37
C ARG A 231 -30.97 28.37 -12.43
N THR A 232 -30.65 29.03 -11.33
CA THR A 232 -30.26 28.45 -10.04
C THR A 232 -31.26 27.38 -9.59
N ILE A 233 -30.78 26.32 -8.93
CA ILE A 233 -31.21 25.82 -7.59
C ILE A 233 -30.64 24.41 -7.30
N ASN A 234 -29.97 24.36 -6.15
CA ASN A 234 -29.82 23.29 -5.14
C ASN A 234 -28.94 22.05 -5.38
N PHE A 235 -27.74 22.15 -4.80
CA PHE A 235 -27.19 21.14 -3.91
C PHE A 235 -27.91 21.20 -2.55
N ASN A 236 -28.38 20.07 -2.05
CA ASN A 236 -28.51 19.71 -0.63
C ASN A 236 -28.94 18.24 -0.56
N ASP A 237 -28.04 17.38 -0.10
CA ASP A 237 -28.32 16.28 0.81
C ASP A 237 -26.99 15.66 1.22
N ASP A 238 -26.44 16.22 2.29
CA ASP A 238 -25.74 15.52 3.38
C ASP A 238 -25.76 16.50 4.57
N LEU A 239 -26.97 16.66 5.12
CA LEU A 239 -27.27 17.37 6.37
C LEU A 239 -27.38 16.32 7.47
N ASP A 240 -26.28 16.08 8.19
CA ASP A 240 -26.34 15.42 9.50
C ASP A 240 -26.92 16.39 10.53
N ASP A 241 -28.14 16.04 10.98
CA ASP A 241 -28.96 16.53 12.08
C ASP A 241 -28.65 17.93 12.69
N PRO A 242 -29.32 19.01 12.21
CA PRO A 242 -29.23 20.33 12.83
C PRO A 242 -29.74 20.37 14.28
N ASN A 243 -30.48 19.38 14.79
CA ASN A 243 -30.89 19.36 16.20
C ASN A 243 -29.72 19.02 17.15
N SER A 244 -28.74 18.26 16.70
CA SER A 244 -27.54 17.93 17.50
C SER A 244 -26.67 19.18 17.70
N GLN A 245 -26.45 19.94 16.63
CA GLN A 245 -25.67 21.17 16.67
C GLN A 245 -26.43 22.30 17.39
N ILE A 246 -27.76 22.37 17.28
CA ILE A 246 -28.58 23.27 18.08
C ILE A 246 -28.55 22.87 19.56
N SER A 247 -28.51 21.58 19.88
CA SER A 247 -28.45 21.11 21.27
C SER A 247 -27.11 21.40 21.93
N SER A 248 -25.99 21.23 21.22
CA SER A 248 -24.67 21.60 21.73
C SER A 248 -24.54 23.11 21.92
N LEU A 249 -25.06 23.91 20.97
CA LEU A 249 -25.08 25.38 21.10
C LEU A 249 -26.05 25.86 22.21
N ARG A 250 -27.14 25.13 22.47
CA ARG A 250 -28.03 25.41 23.61
C ARG A 250 -27.35 25.10 24.93
N GLU A 251 -26.67 23.96 25.06
CA GLU A 251 -25.88 23.64 26.26
C GLU A 251 -24.75 24.65 26.51
N GLU A 252 -24.07 25.09 25.45
CA GLU A 252 -23.01 26.09 25.57
C GLU A 252 -23.57 27.48 25.95
N ARG A 253 -24.74 27.84 25.41
CA ARG A 253 -25.49 29.04 25.81
C ARG A 253 -25.96 28.95 27.27
N GLU A 254 -26.43 27.80 27.73
CA GLU A 254 -26.83 27.57 29.12
C GLU A 254 -25.64 27.72 30.07
N LYS A 255 -24.48 27.13 29.70
CA LYS A 255 -23.22 27.28 30.45
C LYS A 255 -22.77 28.74 30.52
N MET A 256 -22.85 29.49 29.41
CA MET A 256 -22.55 30.92 29.41
C MET A 256 -23.54 31.73 30.27
N LEU A 257 -24.84 31.42 30.25
CA LEU A 257 -25.83 32.08 31.10
C LEU A 257 -25.54 31.84 32.58
N THR A 258 -25.23 30.60 32.99
CA THR A 258 -24.87 30.32 34.39
C THR A 258 -23.59 31.03 34.85
N LEU A 259 -22.61 31.24 33.95
CA LEU A 259 -21.41 32.03 34.24
C LEU A 259 -21.72 33.52 34.40
N ILE A 260 -22.60 34.06 33.55
CA ILE A 260 -23.06 35.45 33.64
C ILE A 260 -23.85 35.67 34.94
N ASP A 261 -24.75 34.76 35.30
CA ASP A 261 -25.52 34.85 36.56
C ASP A 261 -24.59 34.78 37.78
N ARG A 262 -23.59 33.88 37.76
CA ARG A 262 -22.60 33.78 38.83
C ARG A 262 -21.73 35.05 38.93
N GLN A 263 -21.42 35.68 37.80
CA GLN A 263 -20.67 36.94 37.77
C GLN A 263 -21.53 38.11 38.27
N ASN A 264 -22.83 38.14 37.94
CA ASN A 264 -23.79 39.12 38.44
C ASN A 264 -23.99 38.98 39.95
N ASP A 265 -24.08 37.75 40.48
CA ASP A 265 -24.17 37.49 41.92
C ASP A 265 -22.90 37.99 42.66
N LEU A 266 -21.73 37.74 42.08
CA LEU A 266 -20.46 38.22 42.64
C LEU A 266 -20.40 39.75 42.66
N THR A 267 -20.84 40.38 41.57
CA THR A 267 -20.90 41.84 41.43
C THR A 267 -21.86 42.45 42.45
N THR A 268 -23.07 41.88 42.58
CA THR A 268 -24.07 42.31 43.57
C THR A 268 -23.55 42.16 45.01
N ASN A 269 -22.81 41.08 45.30
CA ASN A 269 -22.20 40.88 46.61
C ASN A 269 -21.12 41.92 46.91
N LEU A 270 -20.26 42.24 45.93
CA LEU A 270 -19.25 43.29 46.06
C LEU A 270 -19.87 44.69 46.24
N GLU A 271 -20.92 45.01 45.49
CA GLU A 271 -21.68 46.26 45.65
C GLU A 271 -22.32 46.37 47.04
N SER A 272 -22.85 45.26 47.57
CA SER A 272 -23.41 45.23 48.93
C SER A 272 -22.36 45.48 50.02
N LYS A 273 -21.14 44.95 49.85
CA LYS A 273 -20.00 45.20 50.75
C LYS A 273 -19.54 46.65 50.66
N LEU A 274 -19.51 47.22 49.45
CA LEU A 274 -19.12 48.62 49.22
C LEU A 274 -20.14 49.59 49.84
N ARG A 275 -21.44 49.30 49.74
CA ARG A 275 -22.48 50.07 50.47
C ARG A 275 -22.31 50.01 51.97
N LYS A 276 -22.03 48.84 52.56
CA LYS A 276 -21.82 48.71 54.01
C LYS A 276 -20.61 49.51 54.49
N ALA A 277 -19.49 49.44 53.77
CA ALA A 277 -18.29 50.22 54.10
C ALA A 277 -18.53 51.74 54.00
N ASN A 278 -19.32 52.20 53.03
CA ASN A 278 -19.66 53.62 52.91
C ASN A 278 -20.57 54.14 54.03
N ILE A 279 -21.49 53.30 54.54
CA ILE A 279 -22.33 53.65 55.69
C ILE A 279 -21.47 53.80 56.96
N GLU A 280 -20.57 52.84 57.23
CA GLU A 280 -19.65 52.91 58.40
C GLU A 280 -18.74 54.15 58.37
N LEU A 281 -18.31 54.57 57.18
CA LEU A 281 -17.45 55.74 57.00
C LEU A 281 -18.20 57.05 57.33
N GLU A 282 -19.50 57.12 57.05
CA GLU A 282 -20.32 58.29 57.35
C GLU A 282 -20.68 58.37 58.85
N ASP A 283 -20.96 57.23 59.50
CA ASP A 283 -21.18 57.14 60.96
C ASP A 283 -19.95 57.61 61.76
N LEU A 284 -18.74 57.27 61.29
CA LEU A 284 -17.49 57.71 61.92
C LEU A 284 -17.24 59.21 61.76
N LYS A 285 -17.63 59.82 60.64
CA LYS A 285 -17.54 61.28 60.45
C LYS A 285 -18.51 62.02 61.37
N GLU A 286 -19.70 61.48 61.61
CA GLU A 286 -20.69 62.10 62.48
C GLU A 286 -20.25 62.08 63.96
N LYS A 287 -19.67 60.97 64.44
CA LYS A 287 -19.05 60.91 65.77
C LYS A 287 -17.96 61.96 65.98
N ASN A 288 -17.13 62.20 64.96
CA ASN A 288 -16.03 63.15 65.05
C ASN A 288 -16.52 64.63 65.09
N ARG A 289 -17.65 64.93 64.46
CA ARG A 289 -18.31 66.24 64.55
C ARG A 289 -18.88 66.53 65.94
N ASN A 290 -19.35 65.51 66.66
CA ASN A 290 -19.95 65.66 67.99
C ASN A 290 -18.90 65.91 69.08
N MET A 291 -17.76 65.20 69.08
CA MET A 291 -16.68 65.44 70.05
C MET A 291 -16.07 66.85 69.93
N SER A 292 -16.01 67.39 68.72
CA SER A 292 -15.50 68.75 68.49
C SER A 292 -16.39 69.86 69.10
N ARG A 293 -17.66 69.57 69.44
CA ARG A 293 -18.57 70.54 70.09
C ARG A 293 -18.46 70.56 71.61
N GLU A 294 -18.06 69.45 72.24
CA GLU A 294 -17.94 69.38 73.71
C GLU A 294 -16.72 70.13 74.25
N VAL A 295 -15.63 70.16 73.49
CA VAL A 295 -14.37 70.80 73.91
C VAL A 295 -14.48 72.34 74.01
N ARG A 296 -15.49 72.97 73.37
CA ARG A 296 -15.64 74.44 73.40
C ARG A 296 -16.43 74.99 74.59
N LYS A 297 -16.97 74.15 75.50
CA LYS A 297 -17.88 74.61 76.57
C LYS A 297 -17.24 74.80 77.96
N SER A 298 -15.95 74.50 78.16
CA SER A 298 -15.39 74.29 79.51
C SER A 298 -14.24 75.23 79.90
N SER A 299 -14.36 76.54 79.69
CA SER A 299 -13.34 77.50 80.17
C SER A 299 -13.90 78.91 80.45
N SER A 300 -14.28 79.18 81.71
CA SER A 300 -14.29 80.53 82.30
C SER A 300 -14.46 80.46 83.83
N TYR A 301 -13.72 81.31 84.57
CA TYR A 301 -14.05 81.99 85.85
C TYR A 301 -12.89 82.11 86.88
N SER A 302 -12.23 83.28 86.83
CA SER A 302 -11.99 84.35 87.85
C SER A 302 -11.58 84.11 89.33
N ASP A 303 -10.47 84.76 89.70
CA ASP A 303 -10.19 85.75 90.79
C ASP A 303 -10.91 85.72 92.16
N ASN A 304 -10.17 85.78 93.29
CA ASN A 304 -9.80 87.02 94.05
C ASN A 304 -9.23 86.73 95.48
N TYR A 305 -8.46 87.68 96.04
CA TYR A 305 -7.65 87.67 97.28
C TYR A 305 -8.44 87.90 98.60
N ASP A 306 -7.95 87.44 99.78
CA ASP A 306 -7.22 88.26 100.79
C ASP A 306 -7.00 87.64 102.21
N SER A 307 -5.81 87.91 102.76
CA SER A 307 -5.35 88.05 104.16
C SER A 307 -5.16 86.86 105.13
N GLY A 308 -3.89 86.49 105.34
CA GLY A 308 -3.34 85.73 106.47
C GLY A 308 -2.17 84.85 106.04
N VAL A 309 -0.90 85.32 106.15
CA VAL A 309 0.30 84.82 105.42
C VAL A 309 -0.11 84.32 104.04
N PRO A 310 -0.09 85.18 103.01
CA PRO A 310 -0.82 84.92 101.78
C PRO A 310 -0.49 83.51 101.30
N GLU A 311 -1.52 82.77 100.91
CA GLU A 311 -1.39 81.37 100.47
C GLU A 311 -0.24 81.23 99.46
N SER A 312 0.05 82.30 98.70
CA SER A 312 1.20 82.48 97.81
C SER A 312 2.59 82.23 98.42
N VAL A 313 2.78 82.29 99.74
CA VAL A 313 4.06 81.92 100.38
C VAL A 313 4.27 80.39 100.35
N PHE A 314 3.16 79.64 100.36
CA PHE A 314 3.17 78.18 100.20
C PHE A 314 2.86 77.76 98.75
N MET A 315 2.41 78.67 97.90
CA MET A 315 2.18 78.44 96.48
C MET A 315 3.39 78.96 95.68
N SER A 316 4.25 78.06 95.21
CA SER A 316 5.22 78.42 94.18
C SER A 316 4.59 78.19 92.81
N PRO A 317 4.67 79.15 91.86
CA PRO A 317 4.23 78.93 90.48
C PRO A 317 5.05 77.85 89.77
N GLU A 318 6.20 77.48 90.34
CA GLU A 318 7.03 76.38 89.84
C GLU A 318 6.58 75.01 90.36
N PHE A 319 5.65 74.95 91.32
CA PHE A 319 5.09 73.68 91.76
C PHE A 319 4.10 73.15 90.73
N PRO A 320 4.21 71.86 90.34
CA PRO A 320 3.18 71.23 89.53
C PRO A 320 1.83 71.28 90.25
N SER A 321 0.75 71.46 89.50
CA SER A 321 -0.60 71.67 90.02
C SER A 321 -1.07 70.64 91.05
N ASP A 322 -0.59 69.39 90.97
CA ASP A 322 -0.93 68.35 91.94
C ASP A 322 -0.16 68.48 93.26
N LEU A 323 1.13 68.85 93.21
CA LEU A 323 1.89 69.21 94.40
C LEU A 323 1.30 70.47 95.03
N GLU A 324 0.94 71.45 94.21
CA GLU A 324 0.30 72.69 94.62
C GLU A 324 -1.01 72.42 95.36
N LYS A 325 -1.86 71.50 94.88
CA LYS A 325 -3.07 71.05 95.60
C LYS A 325 -2.75 70.40 96.95
N MET A 326 -1.73 69.53 97.02
CA MET A 326 -1.35 68.87 98.28
C MET A 326 -0.81 69.88 99.31
N VAL A 327 0.02 70.81 98.85
CA VAL A 327 0.56 71.90 99.68
C VAL A 327 -0.55 72.85 100.10
N SER A 328 -1.48 73.19 99.19
CA SER A 328 -2.67 74.00 99.47
C SER A 328 -3.59 73.35 100.50
N GLY A 329 -3.77 72.03 100.45
CA GLY A 329 -4.59 71.30 101.42
C GLY A 329 -4.03 71.38 102.84
N ILE A 330 -2.69 71.37 102.98
CA ILE A 330 -2.02 71.51 104.27
C ILE A 330 -2.00 72.98 104.74
N SER A 331 -1.76 73.93 103.82
CA SER A 331 -1.76 75.36 104.15
C SER A 331 -3.15 75.88 104.55
N LYS A 332 -4.22 75.40 103.90
CA LYS A 332 -5.61 75.77 104.21
C LYS A 332 -6.17 75.14 105.47
N ASN A 333 -5.51 74.14 106.05
CA ASN A 333 -6.04 73.43 107.22
C ASN A 333 -5.98 74.33 108.48
N PRO A 334 -7.10 74.79 109.04
CA PRO A 334 -7.09 75.75 110.15
C PRO A 334 -6.67 75.13 111.48
N SER A 335 -6.71 73.79 111.61
CA SER A 335 -6.41 73.07 112.85
C SER A 335 -4.91 72.90 113.14
N LEU A 336 -4.05 73.19 112.17
CA LEU A 336 -2.60 73.04 112.30
C LEU A 336 -1.95 74.39 112.61
N HIS A 337 -1.04 74.42 113.58
CA HIS A 337 -0.19 75.59 113.79
C HIS A 337 0.78 75.78 112.61
N LEU A 338 1.12 77.04 112.31
CA LEU A 338 1.96 77.45 111.18
C LEU A 338 3.29 76.68 111.08
N SER A 339 3.95 76.43 112.21
CA SER A 339 5.20 75.66 112.27
C SER A 339 5.02 74.19 111.87
N THR A 340 3.87 73.60 112.17
CA THR A 340 3.50 72.24 111.75
C THR A 340 3.13 72.20 110.28
N LYS A 341 2.41 73.22 109.78
CA LYS A 341 2.10 73.37 108.35
C LYS A 341 3.38 73.42 107.52
N ILE A 342 4.35 74.29 107.88
CA ILE A 342 5.63 74.40 107.18
C ILE A 342 6.35 73.04 107.13
N ARG A 343 6.41 72.31 108.25
CA ARG A 343 7.13 71.02 108.31
C ARG A 343 6.46 69.93 107.47
N GLN A 344 5.14 69.88 107.48
CA GLN A 344 4.36 68.94 106.67
C GLN A 344 4.45 69.31 105.18
N ILE A 345 4.36 70.58 104.83
CA ILE A 345 4.52 71.08 103.46
C ILE A 345 5.90 70.73 102.91
N ILE A 346 6.98 70.98 103.66
CA ILE A 346 8.35 70.60 103.26
C ILE A 346 8.45 69.08 103.05
N SER A 347 7.85 68.27 103.93
CA SER A 347 7.86 66.81 103.79
C SER A 347 7.10 66.33 102.55
N VAL A 348 5.96 66.96 102.24
CA VAL A 348 5.17 66.67 101.04
C VAL A 348 5.92 67.08 99.77
N ILE A 349 6.54 68.26 99.75
CA ILE A 349 7.38 68.71 98.64
C ILE A 349 8.54 67.74 98.41
N HIS A 350 9.26 67.37 99.47
CA HIS A 350 10.36 66.42 99.39
C HIS A 350 9.90 65.05 98.86
N ASN A 351 8.81 64.49 99.39
CA ASN A 351 8.32 63.18 98.98
C ASN A 351 7.76 63.20 97.55
N TYR A 352 7.10 64.27 97.15
CA TYR A 352 6.60 64.45 95.79
C TYR A 352 7.75 64.47 94.77
N TYR A 353 8.78 65.29 95.00
CA TYR A 353 9.92 65.35 94.08
C TYR A 353 10.78 64.09 94.12
N ARG A 354 10.88 63.41 95.27
CA ARG A 354 11.48 62.07 95.33
C ARG A 354 10.72 61.08 94.46
N SER A 355 9.40 60.98 94.62
CA SER A 355 8.55 60.07 93.84
C SER A 355 8.56 60.43 92.34
N ARG A 356 8.58 61.71 91.99
CA ARG A 356 8.66 62.19 90.60
C ARG A 356 10.02 61.87 89.99
N ASN A 357 11.12 62.02 90.73
CA ASN A 357 12.44 61.62 90.26
C ASN A 357 12.53 60.11 90.05
N GLU A 358 11.94 59.30 90.93
CA GLU A 358 11.85 57.85 90.73
C GLU A 358 11.05 57.48 89.47
N HIS A 359 9.96 58.21 89.17
CA HIS A 359 9.20 58.02 87.93
C HIS A 359 9.99 58.46 86.70
N ILE A 360 10.66 59.62 86.75
CA ILE A 360 11.53 60.09 85.66
C ILE A 360 12.65 59.08 85.41
N GLU A 361 13.29 58.54 86.44
CA GLU A 361 14.31 57.49 86.28
C GLU A 361 13.75 56.20 85.66
N LYS A 362 12.53 55.82 86.04
CA LYS A 362 11.85 54.67 85.45
C LYS A 362 11.54 54.91 83.97
N ASP A 363 11.02 56.08 83.62
CA ASP A 363 10.73 56.47 82.24
C ASP A 363 12.03 56.58 81.41
N LEU A 364 13.13 57.05 82.02
CA LEU A 364 14.44 57.12 81.39
C LEU A 364 15.04 55.72 81.16
N LYS A 365 14.85 54.78 82.10
CA LYS A 365 15.19 53.37 81.89
C LYS A 365 14.34 52.74 80.78
N GLU A 366 13.06 53.06 80.71
CA GLU A 366 12.16 52.55 79.68
C GLU A 366 12.47 53.15 78.29
N ALA A 367 12.84 54.43 78.22
CA ALA A 367 13.31 55.09 77.00
C ALA A 367 14.64 54.50 76.51
N LYS A 368 15.59 54.21 77.42
CA LYS A 368 16.83 53.49 77.08
C LYS A 368 16.55 52.07 76.55
N ALA A 369 15.57 51.37 77.14
CA ALA A 369 15.14 50.07 76.62
C ALA A 369 14.49 50.18 75.22
N LYS A 370 13.76 51.26 74.93
CA LYS A 370 13.20 51.53 73.59
C LYS A 370 14.30 51.83 72.57
N ASN A 371 15.36 52.55 72.93
CA ASN A 371 16.52 52.74 72.03
C ASN A 371 17.22 51.43 71.66
N SER A 372 17.34 50.45 72.58
CA SER A 372 17.91 49.15 72.23
C SER A 372 17.12 48.38 71.15
N LYS A 373 15.81 48.63 71.03
CA LYS A 373 14.97 48.08 69.95
C LYS A 373 15.21 48.79 68.62
N VAL A 374 15.52 50.08 68.66
CA VAL A 374 15.90 50.87 67.49
C VAL A 374 17.26 50.39 66.95
N ASP A 375 18.22 50.13 67.83
CA ASP A 375 19.52 49.55 67.45
C ASP A 375 19.37 48.16 66.83
N SER A 376 18.45 47.35 67.38
CA SER A 376 18.11 46.03 66.82
C SER A 376 17.47 46.13 65.43
N LEU A 377 16.62 47.14 65.21
CA LEU A 377 16.01 47.41 63.90
C LEU A 377 17.05 47.89 62.88
N ILE A 378 17.97 48.76 63.30
CA ILE A 378 19.07 49.24 62.46
C ILE A 378 19.99 48.06 62.07
N ALA A 379 20.31 47.17 63.00
CA ALA A 379 21.09 45.95 62.71
C ALA A 379 20.36 45.02 61.73
N LEU A 380 19.04 44.85 61.87
CA LEU A 380 18.23 44.08 60.91
C LEU A 380 18.24 44.72 59.52
N LEU A 381 18.13 46.05 59.42
CA LEU A 381 18.18 46.77 58.15
C LEU A 381 19.55 46.65 57.46
N HIS A 382 20.64 46.68 58.23
CA HIS A 382 21.99 46.39 57.71
C HIS A 382 22.13 44.95 57.19
N THR A 383 21.45 44.00 57.84
CA THR A 383 21.49 42.58 57.44
C THR A 383 20.68 42.33 56.17
N LEU A 384 19.50 42.95 56.05
CA LEU A 384 18.60 42.80 54.91
C LEU A 384 19.08 43.56 53.66
N PHE A 385 19.86 44.64 53.84
CA PHE A 385 20.30 45.51 52.75
C PHE A 385 21.80 45.85 52.86
N PRO A 386 22.72 44.87 52.70
CA PRO A 386 24.15 45.07 52.95
C PRO A 386 24.84 46.07 52.02
N SER A 387 24.22 46.37 50.88
CA SER A 387 24.84 47.06 49.75
C SER A 387 24.36 48.49 49.53
N THR A 388 23.63 49.08 50.47
CA THR A 388 23.16 50.46 50.30
C THR A 388 24.08 51.44 51.04
N THR A 389 24.44 52.53 50.39
CA THR A 389 25.24 53.65 50.97
C THR A 389 24.43 54.49 51.96
N ILE A 390 23.37 53.92 52.54
CA ILE A 390 22.44 54.62 53.42
C ILE A 390 23.00 54.56 54.84
N ASN A 391 23.16 55.73 55.46
CA ASN A 391 23.47 55.80 56.87
C ASN A 391 22.20 55.56 57.69
N TYR A 392 22.00 54.31 58.13
CA TYR A 392 20.79 53.91 58.84
C TYR A 392 20.61 54.57 60.21
N ASN A 393 21.69 55.06 60.82
CA ASN A 393 21.62 55.84 62.06
C ASN A 393 21.00 57.23 61.81
N ALA A 394 21.16 57.79 60.60
CA ALA A 394 20.61 59.09 60.22
C ALA A 394 19.12 59.03 59.82
N LEU A 395 18.52 57.83 59.70
CA LEU A 395 17.10 57.66 59.33
C LEU A 395 16.11 58.31 60.30
N LEU A 396 16.51 58.53 61.55
CA LEU A 396 15.64 59.11 62.58
C LEU A 396 15.60 60.63 62.52
N GLU A 397 16.72 61.26 62.13
CA GLU A 397 16.93 62.70 62.25
C GLU A 397 17.03 63.42 60.91
N ASP A 398 17.50 62.74 59.85
CA ASP A 398 17.78 63.34 58.54
C ASP A 398 16.75 62.92 57.49
N GLU A 399 16.02 63.89 56.96
CA GLU A 399 15.09 63.69 55.84
C GLU A 399 15.79 63.24 54.56
N ILE A 400 17.07 63.60 54.36
CA ILE A 400 17.84 63.14 53.21
C ILE A 400 18.06 61.63 53.29
N ALA A 401 18.41 61.11 54.47
CA ALA A 401 18.56 59.67 54.70
C ALA A 401 17.24 58.91 54.54
N LYS A 402 16.10 59.48 54.98
CA LYS A 402 14.76 58.90 54.77
C LYS A 402 14.38 58.85 53.29
N ASN A 403 14.64 59.93 52.55
CA ASN A 403 14.34 59.98 51.12
C ASN A 403 15.24 59.02 50.32
N ALA A 404 16.53 58.93 50.65
CA ALA A 404 17.44 57.95 50.05
C ALA A 404 17.01 56.49 50.32
N PHE A 405 16.52 56.18 51.53
CA PHE A 405 15.96 54.87 51.85
C PHE A 405 14.66 54.60 51.08
N LYS A 406 13.75 55.57 51.04
CA LYS A 406 12.49 55.49 50.27
C LYS A 406 12.76 55.24 48.77
N GLU A 407 13.71 55.96 48.17
CA GLU A 407 14.13 55.72 46.78
C GLU A 407 14.70 54.33 46.57
N THR A 408 15.47 53.83 47.53
CA THR A 408 16.09 52.50 47.44
C THR A 408 15.04 51.40 47.57
N VAL A 409 14.07 51.54 48.47
CA VAL A 409 12.89 50.67 48.56
C VAL A 409 12.06 50.73 47.27
N ASN A 410 11.85 51.92 46.70
CA ASN A 410 11.10 52.06 45.45
C ASN A 410 11.84 51.43 44.26
N ARG A 411 13.16 51.56 44.18
CA ARG A 411 14.00 50.86 43.18
C ARG A 411 13.92 49.35 43.35
N LEU A 412 13.95 48.85 44.59
CA LEU A 412 13.80 47.41 44.85
C LEU A 412 12.40 46.91 44.46
N LYS A 413 11.35 47.68 44.74
CA LYS A 413 9.99 47.36 44.26
C LYS A 413 9.92 47.34 42.74
N ALA A 414 10.52 48.31 42.06
CA ALA A 414 10.58 48.33 40.61
C ALA A 414 11.32 47.11 40.05
N LYS A 415 12.48 46.74 40.62
CA LYS A 415 13.22 45.53 40.26
C LYS A 415 12.44 44.25 40.54
N LEU A 416 11.72 44.17 41.66
CA LEU A 416 10.87 43.03 41.98
C LEU A 416 9.80 42.85 40.89
N GLU A 417 9.18 43.94 40.45
CA GLU A 417 8.14 43.89 39.43
C GLU A 417 8.71 43.61 38.04
N GLU A 418 9.90 44.10 37.74
CA GLU A 418 10.67 43.71 36.55
C GLU A 418 10.95 42.19 36.55
N TYR A 419 11.42 41.63 37.66
CA TYR A 419 11.66 40.18 37.79
C TYR A 419 10.37 39.35 37.72
N LYS A 420 9.24 39.84 38.23
CA LYS A 420 7.95 39.16 38.04
C LYS A 420 7.54 39.14 36.57
N ASN A 421 7.66 40.26 35.88
CA ASN A 421 7.34 40.35 34.46
C ASN A 421 8.28 39.47 33.61
N GLU A 422 9.55 39.39 33.98
CA GLU A 422 10.53 38.51 33.33
C GLU A 422 10.22 37.04 33.58
N LYS A 423 9.88 36.67 34.82
CA LYS A 423 9.42 35.33 35.17
C LYS A 423 8.20 34.92 34.36
N GLU A 424 7.18 35.77 34.26
CA GLU A 424 5.95 35.49 33.52
C GLU A 424 6.23 35.32 32.01
N LYS A 425 7.12 36.14 31.44
CA LYS A 425 7.61 35.95 30.06
C LYS A 425 8.33 34.62 29.87
N LEU A 426 9.18 34.22 30.82
CA LEU A 426 9.88 32.94 30.76
C LEU A 426 8.92 31.75 30.89
N GLU A 427 7.91 31.85 31.76
CA GLU A 427 6.85 30.83 31.88
C GLU A 427 6.05 30.69 30.58
N MET A 428 5.62 31.81 29.97
CA MET A 428 4.97 31.81 28.66
C MET A 428 5.85 31.24 27.54
N GLN A 429 7.16 31.56 27.54
CA GLN A 429 8.10 31.00 26.57
C GLN A 429 8.27 29.49 26.77
N THR A 430 8.32 29.03 28.01
CA THR A 430 8.43 27.62 28.36
C THR A 430 7.18 26.87 27.89
N GLU A 431 5.99 27.40 28.16
CA GLU A 431 4.72 26.82 27.71
C GLU A 431 4.62 26.76 26.18
N LYS A 432 5.03 27.81 25.47
CA LYS A 432 5.12 27.78 23.99
C LYS A 432 6.07 26.70 23.49
N ILE A 433 7.22 26.50 24.15
CA ILE A 433 8.17 25.46 23.79
C ILE A 433 7.57 24.07 24.03
N LEU A 434 6.89 23.84 25.16
CA LEU A 434 6.23 22.56 25.43
C LEU A 434 5.14 22.25 24.40
N ILE A 435 4.29 23.24 24.07
CA ILE A 435 3.24 23.10 23.05
C ILE A 435 3.85 22.79 21.67
N ASN A 436 4.91 23.51 21.28
CA ASN A 436 5.55 23.30 19.98
C ASN A 436 6.20 21.92 19.85
N ILE A 437 6.64 21.33 20.97
CA ILE A 437 7.24 20.00 21.03
C ILE A 437 6.16 18.93 21.27
N ASP A 438 4.90 19.30 21.53
CA ASP A 438 3.81 18.39 21.94
C ASP A 438 4.16 17.55 23.19
N SER A 439 4.91 18.16 24.10
CA SER A 439 5.39 17.53 25.32
C SER A 439 4.64 18.05 26.54
N LYS A 440 4.34 17.17 27.50
CA LYS A 440 3.61 17.52 28.73
C LYS A 440 4.50 18.08 29.83
N SER A 441 5.82 17.87 29.71
CA SER A 441 6.82 18.29 30.67
C SER A 441 8.11 18.71 29.97
N ILE A 442 8.88 19.63 30.58
CA ILE A 442 10.24 19.98 30.14
C ILE A 442 11.12 18.72 30.07
N HIS A 443 10.91 17.77 30.98
CA HIS A 443 11.69 16.53 30.99
C HIS A 443 11.35 15.65 29.79
N ASP A 444 10.07 15.58 29.41
CA ASP A 444 9.61 14.88 28.22
C ASP A 444 10.15 15.56 26.95
N ALA A 445 10.11 16.89 26.90
CA ALA A 445 10.69 17.69 25.81
C ALA A 445 12.20 17.41 25.62
N ILE A 446 12.96 17.30 26.71
CA ILE A 446 14.39 16.96 26.68
C ILE A 446 14.60 15.53 26.17
N GLY A 447 13.72 14.59 26.57
CA GLY A 447 13.72 13.22 26.06
C GLY A 447 13.46 13.16 24.56
N GLU A 448 12.44 13.87 24.09
CA GLU A 448 12.08 13.94 22.66
C GLU A 448 13.17 14.62 21.82
N ILE A 449 13.78 15.71 22.31
CA ILE A 449 14.95 16.33 21.65
C ILE A 449 16.13 15.35 21.57
N SER A 450 16.34 14.54 22.61
CA SER A 450 17.40 13.52 22.60
C SER A 450 17.12 12.40 21.60
N ASN A 451 15.86 11.99 21.48
CA ASN A 451 15.41 11.01 20.49
C ASN A 451 15.56 11.57 19.07
N LEU A 452 15.07 12.78 18.80
CA LEU A 452 15.25 13.48 17.51
C LEU A 452 16.73 13.63 17.14
N LYS A 453 17.60 13.90 18.10
CA LYS A 453 19.05 13.96 17.87
C LYS A 453 19.64 12.59 17.52
N SER A 454 19.12 11.52 18.10
CA SER A 454 19.52 10.15 17.75
C SER A 454 19.05 9.78 16.33
N GLU A 455 17.80 10.08 15.98
CA GLU A 455 17.24 9.87 14.64
C GLU A 455 17.99 10.69 13.58
N GLN A 456 18.34 11.94 13.88
CA GLN A 456 19.16 12.77 13.00
C GLN A 456 20.54 12.14 12.71
N ASN A 457 21.15 11.49 13.71
CA ASN A 457 22.41 10.78 13.51
C ASN A 457 22.24 9.52 12.68
N GLU A 458 21.13 8.79 12.82
CA GLU A 458 20.81 7.66 11.94
C GLU A 458 20.55 8.12 10.50
N TYR A 459 19.81 9.21 10.31
CA TYR A 459 19.58 9.80 9.00
C TYR A 459 20.89 10.20 8.31
N LYS A 460 21.83 10.81 9.03
CA LYS A 460 23.17 11.12 8.49
C LYS A 460 23.94 9.88 8.06
N LYS A 461 23.86 8.78 8.81
CA LYS A 461 24.47 7.50 8.42
C LYS A 461 23.81 6.93 7.16
N LEU A 462 22.49 7.01 7.07
CA LEU A 462 21.73 6.58 5.90
C LEU A 462 22.13 7.40 4.67
N GLN A 463 22.24 8.72 4.81
CA GLN A 463 22.67 9.63 3.75
C GLN A 463 24.09 9.31 3.25
N MET A 464 25.00 8.97 4.16
CA MET A 464 26.35 8.52 3.79
C MET A 464 26.33 7.17 3.05
N HIS A 465 25.47 6.24 3.47
CA HIS A 465 25.30 4.96 2.78
C HIS A 465 24.73 5.14 1.36
N VAL A 466 23.75 6.01 1.19
CA VAL A 466 23.19 6.37 -0.13
C VAL A 466 24.27 6.96 -1.02
N ALA A 467 25.08 7.90 -0.52
CA ALA A 467 26.18 8.49 -1.29
C ALA A 467 27.22 7.43 -1.74
N ILE A 468 27.55 6.47 -0.88
CA ILE A 468 28.45 5.35 -1.22
C ILE A 468 27.83 4.46 -2.31
N GLN A 469 26.52 4.18 -2.23
CA GLN A 469 25.82 3.41 -3.24
C GLN A 469 25.74 4.14 -4.58
N GLU A 470 25.44 5.44 -4.57
CA GLU A 470 25.46 6.28 -5.78
C GLU A 470 26.82 6.23 -6.47
N GLU A 471 27.92 6.36 -5.72
CA GLU A 471 29.27 6.26 -6.26
C GLU A 471 29.55 4.86 -6.85
N ALA A 472 29.07 3.79 -6.20
CA ALA A 472 29.17 2.44 -6.72
C ALA A 472 28.37 2.25 -8.03
N PHE A 473 27.17 2.83 -8.12
CA PHE A 473 26.37 2.82 -9.34
C PHE A 473 27.04 3.62 -10.47
N GLU A 474 27.63 4.78 -10.18
CA GLU A 474 28.38 5.56 -11.17
C GLU A 474 29.58 4.80 -11.73
N ARG A 475 30.31 4.07 -10.88
CA ARG A 475 31.38 3.16 -11.34
C ARG A 475 30.82 2.06 -12.22
N LYS A 476 29.71 1.43 -11.84
CA LYS A 476 29.08 0.36 -12.64
C LYS A 476 28.58 0.87 -13.99
N ILE A 477 27.99 2.07 -14.02
CA ILE A 477 27.58 2.74 -15.26
C ILE A 477 28.81 3.01 -16.15
N SER A 478 29.93 3.42 -15.57
CA SER A 478 31.17 3.66 -16.31
C SER A 478 31.75 2.36 -16.90
N GLU A 479 31.74 1.26 -16.15
CA GLU A 479 32.12 -0.07 -16.63
C GLU A 479 31.23 -0.54 -17.79
N LEU A 480 29.90 -0.43 -17.63
CA LEU A 480 28.95 -0.84 -18.67
C LEU A 480 29.08 0.01 -19.94
N LYS A 481 29.40 1.31 -19.82
CA LYS A 481 29.72 2.16 -20.96
C LYS A 481 30.98 1.70 -21.69
N ALA A 482 32.02 1.31 -20.97
CA ALA A 482 33.24 0.78 -21.56
C ALA A 482 32.99 -0.57 -22.27
N GLU A 483 32.21 -1.46 -21.65
CA GLU A 483 31.82 -2.74 -22.24
C GLU A 483 31.00 -2.56 -23.50
N ARG A 484 30.01 -1.64 -23.48
CA ARG A 484 29.23 -1.28 -24.67
C ARG A 484 30.11 -0.76 -25.80
N SER A 485 31.10 0.08 -25.50
CA SER A 485 32.05 0.57 -26.51
C SER A 485 32.86 -0.57 -27.14
N ASN A 486 33.28 -1.55 -26.34
CA ASN A 486 33.99 -2.74 -26.84
C ASN A 486 33.08 -3.61 -27.73
N LEU A 487 31.84 -3.85 -27.32
CA LEU A 487 30.86 -4.58 -28.12
C LEU A 487 30.54 -3.85 -29.43
N GLU A 488 30.46 -2.53 -29.43
CA GLU A 488 30.26 -1.74 -30.66
C GLU A 488 31.44 -1.88 -31.63
N LYS A 489 32.69 -1.94 -31.13
CA LYS A 489 33.88 -2.23 -31.93
C LYS A 489 33.88 -3.66 -32.47
N GLU A 490 33.47 -4.63 -31.67
CA GLU A 490 33.39 -6.03 -32.11
C GLU A 490 32.30 -6.21 -33.18
N ASN A 491 31.16 -5.55 -33.01
CA ASN A 491 30.06 -5.57 -33.97
C ASN A 491 30.44 -4.87 -35.29
N SER A 492 31.22 -3.78 -35.25
CA SER A 492 31.75 -3.17 -36.47
C SER A 492 32.75 -4.09 -37.19
N ASN A 493 33.60 -4.80 -36.45
CA ASN A 493 34.50 -5.80 -37.01
C ASN A 493 33.73 -6.96 -37.66
N LEU A 494 32.73 -7.53 -36.99
CA LEU A 494 31.87 -8.59 -37.53
C LEU A 494 31.12 -8.14 -38.79
N LYS A 495 30.62 -6.89 -38.83
CA LYS A 495 30.01 -6.32 -40.04
C LYS A 495 30.99 -6.26 -41.20
N SER A 496 32.24 -5.87 -40.96
CA SER A 496 33.28 -5.86 -42.00
C SER A 496 33.61 -7.27 -42.51
N GLN A 497 33.66 -8.26 -41.61
CA GLN A 497 33.88 -9.66 -41.98
C GLN A 497 32.70 -10.22 -42.80
N LEU A 498 31.46 -9.90 -42.43
CA LEU A 498 30.27 -10.29 -43.17
C LEU A 498 30.25 -9.69 -44.58
N ALA A 499 30.63 -8.41 -44.71
CA ALA A 499 30.76 -7.75 -46.01
C ALA A 499 31.79 -8.46 -46.90
N ASN A 500 32.97 -8.78 -46.35
CA ASN A 500 34.00 -9.52 -47.07
C ASN A 500 33.55 -10.93 -47.47
N GLN A 501 32.77 -11.62 -46.63
CA GLN A 501 32.22 -12.93 -46.99
C GLN A 501 31.15 -12.84 -48.09
N LYS A 502 30.29 -11.82 -48.05
CA LYS A 502 29.32 -11.57 -49.13
C LYS A 502 30.00 -11.30 -50.46
N GLU A 503 31.11 -10.57 -50.46
CA GLU A 503 31.90 -10.30 -51.66
C GLU A 503 32.56 -11.58 -52.20
N LYS A 504 33.13 -12.41 -51.32
CA LYS A 504 33.64 -13.75 -51.71
C LYS A 504 32.56 -14.64 -52.30
N ALA A 505 31.37 -14.69 -51.68
CA ALA A 505 30.24 -15.47 -52.19
C ALA A 505 29.78 -14.97 -53.56
N LYS A 506 29.75 -13.65 -53.77
CA LYS A 506 29.43 -13.04 -55.07
C LYS A 506 30.47 -13.39 -56.14
N ASN A 507 31.75 -13.42 -55.79
CA ASN A 507 32.81 -13.81 -56.72
C ASN A 507 32.71 -15.29 -57.12
N ILE A 508 32.45 -16.19 -56.15
CA ILE A 508 32.22 -17.62 -56.42
C ILE A 508 30.97 -17.82 -57.30
N GLN A 509 29.89 -17.09 -57.02
CA GLN A 509 28.68 -17.13 -57.84
C GLN A 509 28.97 -16.74 -59.29
N ASN A 510 29.73 -15.65 -59.50
CA ASN A 510 30.12 -15.20 -60.84
C ASN A 510 31.02 -16.22 -61.57
N GLU A 511 31.93 -16.89 -60.85
CA GLU A 511 32.76 -17.97 -61.43
C GLU A 511 31.90 -19.18 -61.83
N CYS A 512 30.97 -19.59 -60.98
CA CYS A 512 30.06 -20.70 -61.26
C CYS A 512 29.14 -20.38 -62.46
N ASP A 513 28.62 -19.16 -62.54
CA ASP A 513 27.77 -18.73 -63.66
C ASP A 513 28.56 -18.70 -64.98
N LYS A 514 29.84 -18.30 -64.93
CA LYS A 514 30.75 -18.34 -66.08
C LYS A 514 31.02 -19.78 -66.53
N GLU A 515 31.28 -20.70 -65.61
CA GLU A 515 31.51 -22.12 -65.92
C GLU A 515 30.26 -22.81 -66.49
N ILE A 516 29.07 -22.48 -65.95
CA ILE A 516 27.79 -22.94 -66.50
C ILE A 516 27.59 -22.44 -67.93
N LEU A 517 27.92 -21.17 -68.21
CA LEU A 517 27.82 -20.60 -69.55
C LEU A 517 28.78 -21.28 -70.54
N GLU A 518 30.04 -21.48 -70.14
CA GLU A 518 31.03 -22.19 -70.96
C GLU A 518 30.62 -23.64 -71.25
N ASN A 519 30.06 -24.35 -70.27
CA ASN A 519 29.55 -25.70 -70.46
C ASN A 519 28.31 -25.75 -71.35
N LYS A 520 27.41 -24.77 -71.23
CA LYS A 520 26.25 -24.62 -72.12
C LYS A 520 26.69 -24.43 -73.57
N GLU A 521 27.70 -23.60 -73.81
CA GLU A 521 28.25 -23.38 -75.16
C GLU A 521 28.97 -24.62 -75.70
N LYS A 522 29.67 -25.40 -74.87
CA LYS A 522 30.26 -26.68 -75.27
C LYS A 522 29.20 -27.70 -75.67
N CYS A 523 28.15 -27.87 -74.84
CA CYS A 523 27.02 -28.74 -75.17
C CYS A 523 26.30 -28.30 -76.46
N GLN A 524 26.12 -26.99 -76.67
CA GLN A 524 25.49 -26.48 -77.88
C GLN A 524 26.33 -26.75 -79.13
N ARG A 525 27.67 -26.63 -79.04
CA ARG A 525 28.60 -27.01 -80.11
C ARG A 525 28.52 -28.51 -80.42
N GLU A 526 28.41 -29.35 -79.40
CA GLU A 526 28.32 -30.79 -79.58
C GLU A 526 26.98 -31.22 -80.18
N ILE A 527 25.87 -30.61 -79.76
CA ILE A 527 24.55 -30.79 -80.39
C ILE A 527 24.61 -30.44 -81.89
N ASN A 528 25.29 -29.35 -82.25
CA ASN A 528 25.42 -28.94 -83.63
C ASN A 528 26.28 -29.93 -84.44
N ARG A 529 27.38 -30.42 -83.87
CA ARG A 529 28.20 -31.49 -84.51
C ARG A 529 27.41 -32.77 -84.75
N ILE A 530 26.61 -33.21 -83.77
CA ILE A 530 25.75 -34.40 -83.93
C ILE A 530 24.69 -34.15 -85.01
N LYS A 531 24.11 -32.95 -85.08
CA LYS A 531 23.18 -32.60 -86.15
C LYS A 531 23.84 -32.67 -87.52
N ASP A 532 25.04 -32.11 -87.68
CA ASP A 532 25.76 -32.14 -88.95
C ASP A 532 26.17 -33.57 -89.34
N SER A 533 26.62 -34.38 -88.38
CA SER A 533 26.90 -35.81 -88.57
C SER A 533 25.65 -36.61 -88.98
N ASN A 534 24.51 -36.34 -88.35
CA ASN A 534 23.25 -36.99 -88.70
C ASN A 534 22.76 -36.55 -90.09
N ILE A 535 23.00 -35.29 -90.48
CA ILE A 535 22.71 -34.80 -91.83
C ILE A 535 23.58 -35.54 -92.86
N GLU A 536 24.87 -35.76 -92.58
CA GLU A 536 25.73 -36.57 -93.43
C GLU A 536 25.27 -38.03 -93.54
N GLU A 537 24.87 -38.66 -92.44
CA GLU A 537 24.32 -40.02 -92.46
C GLU A 537 22.98 -40.10 -93.21
N ILE A 538 22.09 -39.13 -93.03
CA ILE A 538 20.84 -39.03 -93.79
C ILE A 538 21.14 -38.88 -95.28
N ASN A 539 22.16 -38.11 -95.65
CA ASN A 539 22.55 -37.95 -97.05
C ASN A 539 23.18 -39.23 -97.63
N LYS A 540 23.95 -39.99 -96.84
CA LYS A 540 24.46 -41.32 -97.21
C LYS A 540 23.34 -42.35 -97.36
N ILE A 541 22.34 -42.32 -96.47
CA ILE A 541 21.16 -43.17 -96.59
C ILE A 541 20.37 -42.79 -97.83
N LYS A 542 20.17 -41.49 -98.08
CA LYS A 542 19.48 -40.99 -99.29
C LYS A 542 20.17 -41.47 -100.55
N SER A 543 21.47 -41.28 -100.70
CA SER A 543 22.21 -41.74 -101.88
C SER A 543 22.17 -43.27 -102.03
N PHE A 544 22.24 -44.02 -100.93
CA PHE A 544 22.07 -45.48 -100.94
C PHE A 544 20.66 -45.91 -101.35
N THR A 545 19.60 -45.23 -100.89
CA THR A 545 18.23 -45.49 -101.34
C THR A 545 18.00 -45.09 -102.79
N GLU A 546 18.58 -43.98 -103.26
CA GLU A 546 18.50 -43.56 -104.66
C GLU A 546 19.20 -44.58 -105.57
N GLU A 547 20.36 -45.11 -105.16
CA GLU A 547 21.06 -46.18 -105.87
C GLU A 547 20.26 -47.50 -105.89
N LYS A 548 19.63 -47.87 -104.76
CA LYS A 548 18.74 -49.05 -104.68
C LYS A 548 17.47 -48.89 -105.51
N MET A 549 16.89 -47.69 -105.55
CA MET A 549 15.72 -47.36 -106.37
C MET A 549 16.06 -47.42 -107.87
N LYS A 550 17.22 -46.88 -108.26
CA LYS A 550 17.70 -46.98 -109.65
C LYS A 550 17.96 -48.42 -110.07
N ASN A 551 18.58 -49.23 -109.21
CA ASN A 551 18.77 -50.66 -109.46
C ASN A 551 17.44 -51.44 -109.52
N PHE A 552 16.41 -51.02 -108.79
CA PHE A 552 15.07 -51.60 -108.86
C PHE A 552 14.34 -51.21 -110.16
N GLU A 553 14.47 -49.95 -110.59
CA GLU A 553 13.92 -49.47 -111.87
C GLU A 553 14.59 -50.14 -113.08
N ASP A 554 15.92 -50.36 -113.03
CA ASP A 554 16.66 -51.06 -114.09
C ASP A 554 16.27 -52.55 -114.15
N LEU A 555 16.01 -53.20 -113.00
CA LEU A 555 15.50 -54.58 -112.93
C LEU A 555 14.05 -54.71 -113.44
N GLN A 556 13.21 -53.70 -113.18
CA GLN A 556 11.84 -53.61 -113.73
C GLN A 556 11.85 -53.40 -115.25
N ARG A 557 12.73 -52.54 -115.77
CA ARG A 557 12.91 -52.35 -117.23
C ARG A 557 13.43 -53.60 -117.93
N GLN A 558 14.27 -54.41 -117.26
CA GLN A 558 14.78 -55.66 -117.82
C GLN A 558 13.70 -56.76 -117.89
N LYS A 559 12.79 -56.83 -116.90
CA LYS A 559 11.63 -57.74 -116.93
C LYS A 559 10.56 -57.32 -117.95
N MET A 560 10.34 -56.03 -118.16
CA MET A 560 9.42 -55.52 -119.19
C MET A 560 9.88 -55.86 -120.61
N LYS A 561 11.19 -55.73 -120.91
CA LYS A 561 11.74 -56.10 -122.23
C LYS A 561 11.65 -57.61 -122.53
N GLN A 562 11.78 -58.48 -121.52
CA GLN A 562 11.61 -59.93 -121.68
C GLN A 562 10.14 -60.36 -121.89
N PHE A 563 9.17 -59.54 -121.47
CA PHE A 563 7.73 -59.81 -121.64
C PHE A 563 7.19 -59.31 -122.98
N GLU A 564 7.76 -58.23 -123.54
CA GLU A 564 7.41 -57.69 -124.86
C GLU A 564 7.97 -58.54 -126.03
N GLU A 565 9.13 -59.18 -125.87
CA GLU A 565 9.70 -60.10 -126.89
C GLU A 565 8.93 -61.44 -127.02
N GLN A 566 8.20 -61.88 -126.00
CA GLN A 566 7.44 -63.14 -126.02
C GLN A 566 6.03 -63.02 -126.63
N ASN A 567 5.46 -61.81 -126.68
CA ASN A 567 4.09 -61.58 -127.16
C ASN A 567 4.01 -61.09 -128.62
N LEU A 568 5.12 -60.65 -129.23
CA LEU A 568 5.15 -60.22 -130.63
C LEU A 568 5.06 -61.41 -131.62
N ASN A 569 5.52 -62.60 -131.23
CA ASN A 569 5.50 -63.82 -132.08
C ASN A 569 4.18 -64.61 -132.08
N LYS A 570 3.19 -64.25 -131.24
CA LYS A 570 1.88 -64.94 -131.18
C LYS A 570 0.74 -64.18 -131.88
N ILE A 571 0.92 -62.90 -132.21
CA ILE A 571 -0.13 -62.04 -132.79
C ILE A 571 -0.09 -62.04 -134.34
N GLU A 572 1.02 -62.44 -134.98
CA GLU A 572 1.12 -62.54 -136.45
C GLU A 572 0.48 -63.81 -137.04
N ILE A 573 0.26 -64.87 -136.25
CA ILE A 573 -0.29 -66.15 -136.76
C ILE A 573 -1.84 -66.19 -136.75
N LEU A 574 -2.52 -65.26 -136.06
CA LEU A 574 -3.98 -65.27 -135.91
C LEU A 574 -4.75 -64.29 -136.82
N LYS A 575 -4.06 -63.46 -137.62
CA LYS A 575 -4.71 -62.52 -138.57
C LYS A 575 -4.97 -63.07 -139.98
N ALA A 576 -4.55 -64.31 -140.28
CA ALA A 576 -4.68 -64.89 -141.63
C ALA A 576 -5.87 -65.85 -141.82
N LYS A 577 -6.80 -65.99 -140.85
CA LYS A 577 -7.84 -67.04 -140.90
C LYS A 577 -9.31 -66.60 -140.83
N HIS A 578 -9.62 -65.30 -140.83
CA HIS A 578 -11.01 -64.82 -140.77
C HIS A 578 -11.29 -63.64 -141.72
N LEU A 579 -11.20 -63.89 -143.02
CA LEU A 579 -11.66 -62.98 -144.07
C LEU A 579 -12.44 -63.70 -145.18
N LYS A 580 -13.41 -64.57 -144.81
CA LYS A 580 -14.30 -65.19 -145.82
C LYS A 580 -15.70 -65.64 -145.39
N ASP A 581 -16.22 -65.19 -144.24
CA ASP A 581 -17.62 -65.49 -143.81
C ASP A 581 -18.35 -64.22 -143.35
N LEU A 582 -18.33 -63.17 -144.18
CA LEU A 582 -18.94 -61.86 -143.89
C LEU A 582 -19.99 -61.42 -144.91
N ASP A 583 -20.71 -62.36 -145.55
CA ASP A 583 -21.82 -62.07 -146.49
C ASP A 583 -23.13 -62.83 -146.15
N ALA A 584 -23.26 -63.39 -144.94
CA ALA A 584 -24.47 -64.11 -144.52
C ALA A 584 -25.04 -63.63 -143.17
N LYS A 585 -24.79 -62.36 -142.81
CA LYS A 585 -25.25 -61.73 -141.54
C LYS A 585 -26.21 -60.55 -141.70
N ASP A 586 -26.64 -60.20 -142.92
CA ASP A 586 -27.42 -58.97 -143.17
C ASP A 586 -28.95 -59.15 -143.24
N LEU A 587 -29.52 -60.22 -142.66
CA LEU A 587 -30.98 -60.39 -142.53
C LEU A 587 -31.48 -60.70 -141.10
N GLU A 588 -30.62 -60.62 -140.08
CA GLU A 588 -30.97 -60.85 -138.66
C GLU A 588 -30.81 -59.58 -137.77
N TYR A 589 -30.43 -58.44 -138.36
CA TYR A 589 -30.10 -57.19 -137.64
C TYR A 589 -31.26 -56.19 -137.47
N GLU A 590 -32.47 -56.51 -137.94
CA GLU A 590 -33.62 -55.60 -137.83
C GLU A 590 -34.40 -55.76 -136.50
N GLY A 591 -34.23 -56.89 -135.78
CA GLY A 591 -34.90 -57.16 -134.50
C GLY A 591 -34.15 -56.69 -133.23
N LYS A 592 -32.83 -56.46 -133.31
CA LYS A 592 -31.99 -56.07 -132.14
C LYS A 592 -31.91 -54.56 -131.90
N THR A 593 -32.50 -53.75 -132.79
CA THR A 593 -32.46 -52.29 -132.74
C THR A 593 -33.42 -51.70 -131.69
N ASN A 594 -34.48 -52.42 -131.31
CA ASN A 594 -35.45 -51.96 -130.31
C ASN A 594 -34.99 -52.20 -128.85
N GLN A 595 -34.21 -53.25 -128.61
CA GLN A 595 -33.66 -53.55 -127.27
C GLN A 595 -32.50 -52.61 -126.86
N ILE A 596 -31.84 -51.98 -127.84
CA ILE A 596 -30.76 -50.99 -127.61
C ILE A 596 -31.31 -49.62 -127.19
N ASN A 597 -32.56 -49.30 -127.53
CA ASN A 597 -33.17 -48.02 -127.17
C ASN A 597 -33.72 -48.01 -125.74
N GLU A 598 -34.19 -49.15 -125.20
CA GLU A 598 -34.60 -49.29 -123.80
C GLU A 598 -33.40 -49.19 -122.84
N LEU A 599 -32.29 -49.86 -123.15
CA LEU A 599 -31.06 -49.80 -122.34
C LEU A 599 -30.39 -48.42 -122.32
N LYS A 600 -30.59 -47.59 -123.36
CA LYS A 600 -30.11 -46.21 -123.38
C LYS A 600 -30.89 -45.30 -122.44
N GLN A 601 -32.19 -45.57 -122.24
CA GLN A 601 -33.05 -44.77 -121.36
C GLN A 601 -32.74 -45.05 -119.88
N GLU A 602 -32.42 -46.30 -119.52
CA GLU A 602 -31.96 -46.66 -118.15
C GLU A 602 -30.57 -46.08 -117.83
N LEU A 603 -29.66 -46.01 -118.81
CA LEU A 603 -28.33 -45.42 -118.64
C LEU A 603 -28.38 -43.90 -118.35
N GLU A 604 -29.37 -43.20 -118.92
CA GLU A 604 -29.54 -41.77 -118.72
C GLU A 604 -30.12 -41.43 -117.32
N VAL A 605 -31.01 -42.30 -116.80
CA VAL A 605 -31.52 -42.20 -115.41
C VAL A 605 -30.40 -42.47 -114.40
N LEU A 606 -29.54 -43.46 -114.65
CA LEU A 606 -28.40 -43.77 -113.77
C LEU A 606 -27.32 -42.66 -113.78
N LYS A 607 -27.11 -41.97 -114.90
CA LYS A 607 -26.22 -40.79 -114.95
C LYS A 607 -26.77 -39.63 -114.12
N GLY A 608 -28.09 -39.42 -114.11
CA GLY A 608 -28.74 -38.41 -113.27
C GLY A 608 -28.57 -38.69 -111.77
N ALA A 609 -28.73 -39.95 -111.36
CA ALA A 609 -28.51 -40.36 -109.96
C ALA A 609 -27.04 -40.21 -109.52
N ASN A 610 -26.08 -40.51 -110.41
CA ASN A 610 -24.65 -40.39 -110.12
C ASN A 610 -24.21 -38.91 -110.02
N ALA A 611 -24.80 -38.01 -110.82
CA ALA A 611 -24.57 -36.57 -110.73
C ALA A 611 -25.06 -36.00 -109.37
N LEU A 612 -26.19 -36.45 -108.86
CA LEU A 612 -26.68 -36.08 -107.52
C LEU A 612 -25.76 -36.59 -106.40
N GLN A 613 -25.31 -37.83 -106.47
CA GLN A 613 -24.37 -38.39 -105.48
C GLN A 613 -23.01 -37.69 -105.49
N THR A 614 -22.48 -37.32 -106.65
CA THR A 614 -21.23 -36.54 -106.73
C THR A 614 -21.36 -35.14 -106.14
N SER A 615 -22.52 -34.49 -106.28
CA SER A 615 -22.82 -33.20 -105.64
C SER A 615 -22.87 -33.32 -104.10
N GLU A 616 -23.54 -34.35 -103.58
CA GLU A 616 -23.58 -34.63 -102.13
C GLU A 616 -22.19 -34.94 -101.57
N LEU A 617 -21.36 -35.67 -102.31
CA LEU A 617 -20.01 -36.02 -101.91
C LEU A 617 -19.10 -34.79 -101.82
N GLU A 618 -19.23 -33.82 -102.73
CA GLU A 618 -18.53 -32.53 -102.64
C GLU A 618 -19.03 -31.65 -101.49
N GLN A 619 -20.33 -31.68 -101.19
CA GLN A 619 -20.85 -31.02 -99.98
C GLN A 619 -20.27 -31.66 -98.70
N CYS A 620 -20.23 -32.99 -98.62
CA CYS A 620 -19.60 -33.70 -97.51
C CYS A 620 -18.11 -33.38 -97.36
N LYS A 621 -17.34 -33.33 -98.47
CA LYS A 621 -15.93 -32.92 -98.45
C LYS A 621 -15.75 -31.49 -97.91
N THR A 622 -16.64 -30.58 -98.31
CA THR A 622 -16.64 -29.19 -97.83
C THR A 622 -16.93 -29.11 -96.34
N ILE A 623 -17.88 -29.90 -95.84
CA ILE A 623 -18.20 -30.01 -94.41
C ILE A 623 -17.01 -30.60 -93.63
N ILE A 624 -16.38 -31.67 -94.13
CA ILE A 624 -15.19 -32.27 -93.51
C ILE A 624 -14.05 -31.25 -93.42
N LYS A 625 -13.81 -30.45 -94.46
CA LYS A 625 -12.79 -29.39 -94.45
C LYS A 625 -13.10 -28.31 -93.40
N LYS A 626 -14.36 -27.89 -93.29
CA LYS A 626 -14.81 -26.94 -92.25
C LYS A 626 -14.66 -27.54 -90.83
N LEU A 627 -14.99 -28.81 -90.64
CA LEU A 627 -14.84 -29.49 -89.35
C LEU A 627 -13.38 -29.68 -88.95
N LYS A 628 -12.49 -30.04 -89.88
CA LYS A 628 -11.03 -30.08 -89.63
C LYS A 628 -10.50 -28.71 -89.21
N GLY A 629 -10.85 -27.65 -89.93
CA GLY A 629 -10.44 -26.29 -89.55
C GLY A 629 -10.99 -25.84 -88.19
N ARG A 630 -12.19 -26.28 -87.79
CA ARG A 630 -12.72 -26.03 -86.43
C ARG A 630 -11.99 -26.84 -85.37
N LYS A 631 -11.66 -28.11 -85.64
CA LYS A 631 -10.86 -28.95 -84.75
C LYS A 631 -9.50 -28.33 -84.49
N ASP A 632 -8.77 -27.94 -85.54
CA ASP A 632 -7.43 -27.35 -85.40
C ASP A 632 -7.45 -26.03 -84.61
N LYS A 633 -8.53 -25.24 -84.73
CA LYS A 633 -8.73 -24.04 -83.90
C LYS A 633 -8.96 -24.38 -82.43
N ARG A 634 -9.81 -25.38 -82.15
CA ARG A 634 -10.07 -25.85 -80.78
C ARG A 634 -8.84 -26.48 -80.14
N ASP A 635 -8.05 -27.22 -80.90
CA ASP A 635 -6.81 -27.82 -80.41
C ASP A 635 -5.78 -26.74 -80.03
N LYS A 636 -5.67 -25.66 -80.83
CA LYS A 636 -4.83 -24.49 -80.50
C LYS A 636 -5.35 -23.72 -79.27
N GLU A 637 -6.66 -23.54 -79.14
CA GLU A 637 -7.27 -22.93 -77.94
C GLU A 637 -6.98 -23.77 -76.69
N LEU A 638 -7.13 -25.10 -76.77
CA LEU A 638 -6.82 -26.02 -75.67
C LEU A 638 -5.34 -25.98 -75.30
N GLU A 639 -4.43 -25.85 -76.26
CA GLU A 639 -3.00 -25.76 -76.00
C GLU A 639 -2.62 -24.43 -75.32
N LEU A 640 -3.24 -23.32 -75.72
CA LEU A 640 -3.10 -22.02 -75.04
C LEU A 640 -3.65 -22.06 -73.60
N LEU A 641 -4.83 -22.66 -73.40
CA LEU A 641 -5.43 -22.82 -72.07
C LEU A 641 -4.59 -23.72 -71.16
N LYS A 642 -4.01 -24.80 -71.69
CA LYS A 642 -3.08 -25.66 -70.94
C LYS A 642 -1.84 -24.88 -70.52
N LYS A 643 -1.26 -24.10 -71.43
CA LYS A 643 -0.09 -23.27 -71.13
C LYS A 643 -0.40 -22.22 -70.06
N GLN A 644 -1.55 -21.54 -70.19
CA GLN A 644 -2.01 -20.58 -69.20
C GLN A 644 -2.20 -21.23 -67.82
N TYR A 645 -2.83 -22.40 -67.76
CA TYR A 645 -2.99 -23.14 -66.51
C TYR A 645 -1.65 -23.51 -65.87
N THR A 646 -0.66 -23.95 -66.66
CA THR A 646 0.68 -24.27 -66.13
C THR A 646 1.42 -23.04 -65.63
N ASP A 647 1.25 -21.89 -66.29
CA ASP A 647 1.86 -20.62 -65.87
C ASP A 647 1.20 -20.11 -64.58
N ASP A 648 -0.13 -20.17 -64.48
CA ASP A 648 -0.90 -19.80 -63.28
C ASP A 648 -0.56 -20.72 -62.08
N GLU A 649 -0.42 -22.04 -62.31
CA GLU A 649 -0.02 -22.99 -61.27
C GLU A 649 1.40 -22.70 -60.76
N LYS A 650 2.31 -22.32 -61.66
CA LYS A 650 3.68 -21.92 -61.32
C LYS A 650 3.68 -20.63 -60.50
N GLU A 651 2.93 -19.62 -60.93
CA GLU A 651 2.81 -18.35 -60.21
C GLU A 651 2.21 -18.56 -58.81
N TYR A 652 1.17 -19.38 -58.70
CA TYR A 652 0.56 -19.73 -57.41
C TYR A 652 1.57 -20.42 -56.47
N LYS A 653 2.36 -21.37 -56.98
CA LYS A 653 3.42 -22.04 -56.19
C LYS A 653 4.50 -21.05 -55.74
N GLU A 654 4.91 -20.12 -56.60
CA GLU A 654 5.89 -19.09 -56.25
C GLU A 654 5.34 -18.13 -55.19
N ARG A 655 4.08 -17.69 -55.31
CA ARG A 655 3.40 -16.85 -54.30
C ARG A 655 3.28 -17.57 -52.94
N MET A 656 2.89 -18.85 -52.95
CA MET A 656 2.79 -19.65 -51.72
C MET A 656 4.16 -19.85 -51.07
N LYS A 657 5.21 -20.06 -51.87
CA LYS A 657 6.59 -20.14 -51.36
C LYS A 657 7.04 -18.82 -50.74
N ALA A 658 6.81 -17.69 -51.42
CA ALA A 658 7.15 -16.37 -50.90
C ALA A 658 6.40 -16.04 -49.60
N GLN A 659 5.12 -16.40 -49.51
CA GLN A 659 4.33 -16.24 -48.28
C GLN A 659 4.85 -17.13 -47.14
N LYS A 660 5.24 -18.37 -47.45
CA LYS A 660 5.85 -19.28 -46.47
C LYS A 660 7.18 -18.73 -45.95
N ASP A 661 8.06 -18.25 -46.83
CA ASP A 661 9.37 -17.70 -46.46
C ASP A 661 9.22 -16.40 -45.64
N SER A 662 8.26 -15.54 -46.00
CA SER A 662 7.90 -14.33 -45.24
C SER A 662 7.38 -14.67 -43.84
N THR A 663 6.48 -15.65 -43.74
CA THR A 663 5.92 -16.10 -42.45
C THR A 663 7.00 -16.74 -41.59
N GLN A 664 7.89 -17.55 -42.18
CA GLN A 664 9.02 -18.16 -41.48
C GLN A 664 9.98 -17.09 -40.93
N THR A 665 10.32 -16.09 -41.73
CA THR A 665 11.17 -14.97 -41.29
C THR A 665 10.55 -14.24 -40.10
N ARG A 666 9.22 -14.04 -40.11
CA ARG A 666 8.49 -13.42 -38.98
C ARG A 666 8.51 -14.31 -37.72
N ILE A 667 8.37 -15.62 -37.87
CA ILE A 667 8.48 -16.58 -36.77
C ILE A 667 9.88 -16.52 -36.15
N ASP A 668 10.93 -16.48 -36.97
CA ASP A 668 12.32 -16.43 -36.52
C ASP A 668 12.61 -15.12 -35.76
N GLN A 669 12.11 -13.99 -36.26
CA GLN A 669 12.21 -12.68 -35.57
C GLN A 669 11.51 -12.70 -34.20
N LEU A 670 10.28 -13.22 -34.13
CA LEU A 670 9.54 -13.34 -32.87
C LEU A 670 10.24 -14.28 -31.89
N THR A 671 10.84 -15.36 -32.38
CA THR A 671 11.60 -16.31 -31.56
C THR A 671 12.86 -15.66 -31.00
N GLN A 672 13.57 -14.86 -31.79
CA GLN A 672 14.73 -14.10 -31.32
C GLN A 672 14.35 -13.04 -30.27
N LEU A 673 13.23 -12.32 -30.47
CA LEU A 673 12.72 -11.36 -29.49
C LEU A 673 12.37 -12.03 -28.17
N ARG A 674 11.62 -13.14 -28.20
CA ARG A 674 11.30 -13.93 -27.00
C ARG A 674 12.55 -14.46 -26.29
N ALA A 675 13.55 -14.91 -27.04
CA ALA A 675 14.82 -15.36 -26.46
C ALA A 675 15.60 -14.22 -25.79
N LYS A 676 15.52 -13.00 -26.33
CA LYS A 676 16.11 -11.81 -25.73
C LYS A 676 15.37 -11.40 -24.46
N GLU A 677 14.05 -11.32 -24.50
CA GLU A 677 13.20 -11.03 -23.33
C GLU A 677 13.41 -12.05 -22.21
N ALA A 678 13.49 -13.35 -22.55
CA ALA A 678 13.76 -14.40 -21.57
C ALA A 678 15.14 -14.23 -20.89
N LYS A 679 16.17 -13.79 -21.63
CA LYS A 679 17.49 -13.48 -21.04
C LYS A 679 17.44 -12.25 -20.15
N GLU A 680 16.73 -11.20 -20.55
CA GLU A 680 16.55 -9.98 -19.74
C GLU A 680 15.80 -10.29 -18.44
N HIS A 681 14.70 -11.05 -18.51
CA HIS A 681 13.97 -11.52 -17.33
C HIS A 681 14.82 -12.43 -16.43
N SER A 682 15.59 -13.35 -17.02
CA SER A 682 16.51 -14.20 -16.25
C SER A 682 17.58 -13.38 -15.53
N HIS A 683 18.10 -12.33 -16.17
CA HIS A 683 19.07 -11.42 -15.56
C HIS A 683 18.44 -10.64 -14.39
N LEU A 684 17.25 -10.06 -14.60
CA LEU A 684 16.52 -9.34 -13.56
C LEU A 684 16.19 -10.25 -12.35
N ILE A 685 15.80 -11.50 -12.59
CA ILE A 685 15.58 -12.48 -11.52
C ILE A 685 16.87 -12.75 -10.74
N CYS A 686 18.01 -12.87 -11.41
CA CYS A 686 19.31 -13.04 -10.73
C CYS A 686 19.69 -11.82 -9.89
N GLU A 687 19.45 -10.61 -10.40
CA GLU A 687 19.71 -9.36 -9.69
C GLU A 687 18.80 -9.22 -8.46
N LEU A 688 17.49 -9.44 -8.62
CA LEU A 688 16.54 -9.44 -7.51
C LEU A 688 16.87 -10.50 -6.46
N LYS A 689 17.34 -11.68 -6.88
CA LYS A 689 17.78 -12.73 -5.96
C LYS A 689 19.04 -12.30 -5.19
N ALA A 690 20.01 -11.66 -5.84
CA ALA A 690 21.20 -11.14 -5.17
C ALA A 690 20.85 -10.03 -4.17
N GLN A 691 19.91 -9.13 -4.52
CA GLN A 691 19.40 -8.10 -3.60
C GLN A 691 18.68 -8.74 -2.40
N LEU A 692 17.83 -9.74 -2.64
CA LEU A 692 17.14 -10.49 -1.58
C LEU A 692 18.12 -11.18 -0.62
N ASP A 693 19.16 -11.82 -1.16
CA ASP A 693 20.20 -12.46 -0.36
C ASP A 693 21.00 -11.44 0.47
N ASN A 694 21.23 -10.24 -0.06
CA ASN A 694 21.91 -9.18 0.67
C ASN A 694 21.05 -8.62 1.81
N VAL A 695 19.77 -8.31 1.54
CA VAL A 695 18.81 -7.88 2.56
C VAL A 695 18.64 -8.95 3.65
N THR A 696 18.60 -10.22 3.26
CA THR A 696 18.52 -11.34 4.22
C THR A 696 19.76 -11.39 5.10
N ARG A 697 20.97 -11.21 4.54
CA ARG A 697 22.21 -11.12 5.32
C ARG A 697 22.19 -9.95 6.30
N GLU A 698 21.85 -8.75 5.84
CA GLU A 698 21.74 -7.56 6.69
C GLU A 698 20.74 -7.76 7.83
N ASN A 699 19.58 -8.36 7.56
CA ASN A 699 18.58 -8.66 8.57
C ASN A 699 19.10 -9.66 9.61
N THR A 700 19.84 -10.69 9.19
CA THR A 700 20.47 -11.63 10.15
C THR A 700 21.55 -10.96 11.02
N GLU A 701 22.30 -10.00 10.49
CA GLU A 701 23.28 -9.23 11.26
C GLU A 701 22.61 -8.28 12.25
N LEU A 702 21.55 -7.58 11.83
CA LEU A 702 20.76 -6.72 12.71
C LEU A 702 20.09 -7.55 13.83
N SER A 703 19.57 -8.73 13.52
CA SER A 703 19.04 -9.66 14.51
C SER A 703 20.10 -10.10 15.53
N LYS A 704 21.33 -10.42 15.08
CA LYS A 704 22.47 -10.71 15.96
C LYS A 704 22.87 -9.50 16.83
N LYS A 705 22.82 -8.28 16.28
CA LYS A 705 23.08 -7.06 17.05
C LYS A 705 21.99 -6.82 18.10
N ASN A 706 20.71 -7.00 17.75
CA ASN A 706 19.59 -6.86 18.68
C ASN A 706 19.66 -7.87 19.83
N THR A 707 19.97 -9.13 19.54
CA THR A 707 20.16 -10.15 20.57
C THR A 707 21.34 -9.81 21.49
N ASN A 708 22.47 -9.36 20.93
CA ASN A 708 23.61 -8.90 21.73
C ASN A 708 23.27 -7.68 22.61
N MET A 709 22.57 -6.68 22.08
CA MET A 709 22.14 -5.51 22.84
C MET A 709 21.17 -5.89 23.97
N SER A 710 20.24 -6.82 23.71
CA SER A 710 19.33 -7.35 24.73
C SER A 710 20.10 -8.04 25.87
N VAL A 711 21.14 -8.82 25.56
CA VAL A 711 22.03 -9.41 26.58
C VAL A 711 22.79 -8.33 27.38
N ILE A 712 23.22 -7.25 26.74
CA ILE A 712 23.89 -6.12 27.43
C ILE A 712 22.90 -5.42 28.37
N ILE A 713 21.68 -5.15 27.93
CA ILE A 713 20.62 -4.56 28.76
C ILE A 713 20.37 -5.42 29.99
N GLN A 714 20.18 -6.74 29.82
CA GLN A 714 19.97 -7.65 30.94
C GLN A 714 21.16 -7.68 31.93
N LYS A 715 22.40 -7.56 31.43
CA LYS A 715 23.60 -7.43 32.26
C LYS A 715 23.66 -6.10 33.03
N LEU A 716 23.18 -5.01 32.43
CA LEU A 716 23.12 -3.71 33.10
C LEU A 716 22.00 -3.67 34.14
N GLU A 717 20.83 -4.22 33.83
CA GLU A 717 19.71 -4.34 34.77
C GLU A 717 20.10 -5.16 36.00
N THR A 718 20.77 -6.30 35.82
CA THR A 718 21.29 -7.10 36.94
C THR A 718 22.31 -6.33 37.79
N LYS A 719 23.19 -5.53 37.17
CA LYS A 719 24.10 -4.64 37.90
C LYS A 719 23.37 -3.53 38.67
N ILE A 720 22.36 -2.89 38.06
CA ILE A 720 21.56 -1.85 38.72
C ILE A 720 20.81 -2.43 39.91
N ASN A 721 20.23 -3.62 39.77
CA ASN A 721 19.55 -4.31 40.86
C ASN A 721 20.51 -4.67 42.00
N ALA A 722 21.72 -5.13 41.68
CA ALA A 722 22.76 -5.37 42.69
C ALA A 722 23.15 -4.09 43.43
N PHE A 723 23.42 -2.99 42.72
CA PHE A 723 23.73 -1.70 43.34
C PHE A 723 22.58 -1.14 44.18
N SER A 724 21.33 -1.34 43.75
CA SER A 724 20.15 -0.89 44.49
C SER A 724 19.98 -1.70 45.77
N ALA A 725 20.21 -3.01 45.73
CA ALA A 725 20.21 -3.86 46.91
C ALA A 725 21.33 -3.50 47.90
N ASP A 726 22.52 -3.20 47.40
CA ASP A 726 23.65 -2.74 48.22
C ASP A 726 23.37 -1.38 48.88
N ARG A 727 22.83 -0.41 48.13
CA ARG A 727 22.42 0.88 48.71
C ARG A 727 21.32 0.75 49.76
N GLU A 728 20.34 -0.12 49.54
CA GLU A 728 19.29 -0.37 50.52
C GLU A 728 19.82 -1.07 51.77
N ARG A 729 20.88 -1.86 51.63
CA ARG A 729 21.61 -2.44 52.78
C ARG A 729 22.39 -1.35 53.54
N GLU A 730 23.14 -0.50 52.84
CA GLU A 730 23.87 0.62 53.46
C GLU A 730 22.92 1.58 54.20
N ARG A 731 21.77 1.89 53.60
CA ARG A 731 20.73 2.70 54.23
C ARG A 731 20.23 2.07 55.51
N ARG A 732 19.91 0.76 55.49
CA ARG A 732 19.48 0.02 56.69
C ARG A 732 20.55 0.01 57.79
N ASP A 733 21.81 -0.19 57.41
CA ASP A 733 22.93 -0.15 58.37
C ASP A 733 23.09 1.26 58.97
N PHE A 734 22.92 2.31 58.17
CA PHE A 734 22.98 3.70 58.63
C PHE A 734 21.81 4.03 59.57
N ASP A 735 20.58 3.68 59.19
CA ASP A 735 19.39 3.87 60.03
C ASP A 735 19.50 3.10 61.35
N SER A 736 20.07 1.89 61.33
CA SER A 736 20.33 1.11 62.53
C SER A 736 21.35 1.79 63.44
N LYS A 737 22.44 2.34 62.89
CA LYS A 737 23.43 3.13 63.65
C LYS A 737 22.80 4.39 64.26
N LEU A 738 21.98 5.10 63.49
CA LEU A 738 21.33 6.33 63.94
C LEU A 738 20.30 6.06 65.04
N LYS A 739 19.54 4.97 64.94
CA LYS A 739 18.65 4.49 66.02
C LYS A 739 19.43 4.08 67.26
N ALA A 740 20.53 3.34 67.12
CA ALA A 740 21.37 2.95 68.26
C ALA A 740 21.97 4.18 68.96
N GLN A 741 22.45 5.17 68.19
CA GLN A 741 22.97 6.43 68.73
C GLN A 741 21.88 7.23 69.45
N SER A 742 20.68 7.32 68.86
CA SER A 742 19.53 7.98 69.48
C SER A 742 19.12 7.30 70.79
N ALA A 743 19.06 5.97 70.82
CA ALA A 743 18.76 5.20 72.02
C ALA A 743 19.83 5.37 73.11
N ALA A 744 21.12 5.37 72.73
CA ALA A 744 22.21 5.63 73.66
C ALA A 744 22.14 7.03 74.27
N ALA A 745 21.91 8.06 73.44
CA ALA A 745 21.73 9.44 73.92
C ALA A 745 20.50 9.60 74.82
N HIS A 746 19.39 8.92 74.49
CA HIS A 746 18.20 8.93 75.33
C HIS A 746 18.47 8.29 76.70
N THR A 747 19.13 7.14 76.73
CA THR A 747 19.53 6.45 77.96
C THR A 747 20.47 7.32 78.81
N GLU A 748 21.41 8.03 78.19
CA GLU A 748 22.30 8.97 78.89
C GLU A 748 21.54 10.14 79.52
N LEU A 749 20.62 10.75 78.77
CA LEU A 749 19.78 11.84 79.26
C LEU A 749 18.86 11.39 80.39
N GLU A 750 18.25 10.21 80.26
CA GLU A 750 17.42 9.62 81.30
C GLU A 750 18.23 9.32 82.58
N GLY A 751 19.47 8.83 82.42
CA GLY A 751 20.43 8.71 83.50
C GLY A 751 20.69 10.04 84.23
N LYS A 752 20.95 11.13 83.49
CA LYS A 752 21.15 12.48 84.06
C LYS A 752 19.90 13.00 84.76
N ILE A 753 18.71 12.77 84.19
CA ILE A 753 17.44 13.15 84.81
C ILE A 753 17.27 12.44 86.15
N ASN A 754 17.55 11.13 86.20
CA ASN A 754 17.46 10.36 87.43
C ASN A 754 18.48 10.81 88.48
N GLU A 755 19.71 11.13 88.07
CA GLU A 755 20.73 11.69 88.96
C GLU A 755 20.30 13.04 89.56
N ILE A 756 19.72 13.93 88.74
CA ILE A 756 19.20 15.23 89.20
C ILE A 756 18.02 15.03 90.16
N LYS A 757 17.12 14.08 89.88
CA LYS A 757 16.01 13.74 90.79
C LYS A 757 16.54 13.28 92.15
N VAL A 758 17.50 12.36 92.17
CA VAL A 758 18.13 11.89 93.42
C VAL A 758 18.78 13.05 94.18
N LYS A 759 19.55 13.92 93.51
CA LYS A 759 20.15 15.11 94.12
C LYS A 759 19.09 16.08 94.70
N SER A 760 17.98 16.26 93.98
CA SER A 760 16.86 17.09 94.43
C SER A 760 16.18 16.50 95.65
N ASP A 761 15.93 15.18 95.66
CA ASP A 761 15.34 14.49 96.80
C ASP A 761 16.28 14.52 98.02
N GLU A 762 17.59 14.34 97.84
CA GLU A 762 18.57 14.51 98.91
C GLU A 762 18.59 15.94 99.46
N ALA A 763 18.53 16.96 98.60
CA ALA A 763 18.48 18.36 99.01
C ALA A 763 17.19 18.68 99.78
N ARG A 764 16.05 18.16 99.30
CA ARG A 764 14.75 18.25 99.97
C ARG A 764 14.82 17.61 101.36
N HIS A 765 15.36 16.40 101.45
CA HIS A 765 15.53 15.70 102.73
C HIS A 765 16.42 16.48 103.71
N LYS A 766 17.55 17.04 103.25
CA LYS A 766 18.42 17.90 104.06
C LYS A 766 17.68 19.14 104.58
N LEU A 767 16.83 19.75 103.74
CA LEU A 767 16.04 20.92 104.12
C LEU A 767 14.99 20.56 105.18
N TYR A 768 14.28 19.45 105.03
CA TYR A 768 13.36 18.94 106.06
C TYR A 768 14.08 18.65 107.38
N GLN A 769 15.22 17.96 107.34
CA GLN A 769 16.05 17.70 108.52
C GLN A 769 16.49 18.99 109.22
N ASN A 770 16.88 20.01 108.47
CA ASN A 770 17.26 21.31 109.03
C ASN A 770 16.07 22.03 109.70
N ILE A 771 14.90 22.03 109.07
CA ILE A 771 13.68 22.63 109.66
C ILE A 771 13.28 21.88 110.92
N ILE A 772 13.29 20.55 110.89
CA ILE A 772 13.00 19.72 112.07
C ILE A 772 13.97 20.09 113.20
N LYS A 773 15.28 20.09 112.97
CA LYS A 773 16.28 20.45 113.98
C LYS A 773 16.05 21.83 114.60
N GLN A 774 15.71 22.83 113.79
CA GLN A 774 15.49 24.21 114.29
C GLN A 774 14.20 24.36 115.10
N LEU A 775 13.14 23.65 114.73
CA LEU A 775 11.81 23.81 115.35
C LEU A 775 11.47 22.72 116.38
N GLN A 776 12.28 21.66 116.49
CA GLN A 776 12.09 20.58 117.45
C GLN A 776 11.95 21.05 118.92
N PRO A 777 12.69 22.06 119.41
CA PRO A 777 12.48 22.58 120.77
C PRO A 777 11.07 23.13 121.02
N LEU A 778 10.39 23.61 119.96
CA LEU A 778 9.01 24.12 120.04
C LEU A 778 7.97 23.01 119.98
N ALA A 779 8.26 21.86 119.34
CA ALA A 779 7.29 20.78 119.20
C ALA A 779 6.98 20.06 120.53
N GLY A 780 7.88 20.13 121.51
CA GLY A 780 7.65 19.67 122.89
C GLY A 780 7.35 18.17 123.06
N THR A 781 7.45 17.40 122.00
CA THR A 781 7.17 15.97 121.92
C THR A 781 8.48 15.26 121.54
N GLY A 782 8.81 14.19 122.24
CA GLY A 782 10.02 13.38 121.99
C GLY A 782 9.91 12.50 120.73
N ASP A 783 8.92 12.76 119.88
CA ASP A 783 8.61 11.97 118.71
C ASP A 783 9.67 12.19 117.62
N LYS A 784 10.05 11.11 116.94
CA LYS A 784 10.95 11.18 115.80
C LYS A 784 10.15 11.68 114.60
N PHE A 785 10.47 12.88 114.12
CA PHE A 785 9.86 13.44 112.92
C PHE A 785 10.65 13.03 111.68
N ASP A 786 9.93 12.55 110.67
CA ASP A 786 10.44 12.21 109.35
C ASP A 786 9.67 12.96 108.25
N GLU A 787 10.06 12.76 107.00
CA GLU A 787 9.48 13.45 105.83
C GLU A 787 7.99 13.14 105.66
N SER A 788 7.56 11.91 105.95
CA SER A 788 6.15 11.50 105.91
C SER A 788 5.27 12.16 106.96
N ASN A 789 5.86 12.59 108.08
CA ASN A 789 5.13 13.20 109.20
C ASN A 789 5.41 14.70 109.35
N PHE A 790 6.04 15.33 108.35
CA PHE A 790 6.46 16.72 108.41
C PHE A 790 5.27 17.70 108.53
N ASP A 791 4.14 17.42 107.88
CA ASP A 791 2.94 18.25 108.02
C ASP A 791 2.35 18.17 109.44
N SER A 792 2.37 16.99 110.04
CA SER A 792 1.95 16.78 111.43
C SER A 792 2.89 17.51 112.40
N PHE A 793 4.20 17.48 112.14
CA PHE A 793 5.20 18.25 112.88
C PHE A 793 4.91 19.76 112.84
N LEU A 794 4.71 20.32 111.65
CA LEU A 794 4.35 21.73 111.49
C LEU A 794 3.03 22.07 112.19
N CYS A 795 2.04 21.18 112.15
CA CYS A 795 0.77 21.34 112.85
C CYS A 795 0.96 21.39 114.38
N CYS A 796 1.81 20.53 114.94
CA CYS A 796 2.15 20.53 116.36
C CYS A 796 2.83 21.83 116.80
N ILE A 797 3.82 22.31 116.03
CA ILE A 797 4.49 23.59 116.29
C ILE A 797 3.49 24.74 116.22
N ARG A 798 2.64 24.77 115.18
CA ARG A 798 1.60 25.78 115.03
C ARG A 798 0.68 25.83 116.25
N ARG A 799 0.14 24.67 116.68
CA ARG A 799 -0.69 24.57 117.89
C ARG A 799 0.06 25.04 119.14
N ARG A 800 1.36 24.76 119.24
CA ARG A 800 2.16 25.21 120.38
C ARG A 800 2.34 26.73 120.38
N ILE A 801 2.65 27.33 119.24
CA ILE A 801 2.75 28.79 119.09
C ILE A 801 1.39 29.43 119.43
N GLU A 802 0.29 28.91 118.88
CA GLU A 802 -1.06 29.38 119.20
C GLU A 802 -1.37 29.27 120.70
N ASN A 803 -0.94 28.19 121.38
CA ASN A 803 -1.07 28.04 122.82
C ASN A 803 -0.20 29.03 123.62
N ILE A 804 1.03 29.29 123.18
CA ILE A 804 1.92 30.28 123.80
C ILE A 804 1.31 31.67 123.66
N LEU A 805 0.88 32.05 122.44
CA LEU A 805 0.20 33.30 122.17
C LEU A 805 -1.09 33.44 122.99
N SER A 806 -1.90 32.38 123.09
CA SER A 806 -3.12 32.41 123.92
C SER A 806 -2.82 32.62 125.42
N ARG A 807 -1.77 31.97 125.93
CA ARG A 807 -1.30 32.18 127.31
C ARG A 807 -0.77 33.61 127.49
N GLU A 808 -0.02 34.11 126.52
CA GLU A 808 0.47 35.48 126.49
C GLU A 808 -0.70 36.47 126.55
N THR A 809 -1.70 36.33 125.69
CA THR A 809 -2.92 37.16 125.69
C THR A 809 -3.63 37.10 127.04
N ARG A 810 -3.73 35.91 127.65
CA ARG A 810 -4.35 35.75 128.97
C ARG A 810 -3.54 36.44 130.08
N ILE A 811 -2.21 36.37 130.03
CA ILE A 811 -1.33 37.09 130.97
C ILE A 811 -1.50 38.59 130.79
N ARG A 812 -1.53 39.08 129.54
CA ARG A 812 -1.79 40.49 129.23
C ARG A 812 -3.14 40.95 129.76
N SER A 813 -4.20 40.16 129.57
CA SER A 813 -5.53 40.49 130.10
C SER A 813 -5.58 40.49 131.63
N LEU A 814 -4.88 39.56 132.30
CA LEU A 814 -4.80 39.50 133.76
C LEU A 814 -4.05 40.69 134.35
N MET A 815 -3.09 41.24 133.61
CA MET A 815 -2.28 42.39 134.03
C MET A 815 -2.79 43.73 133.48
N SER A 816 -3.91 43.73 132.75
CA SER A 816 -4.47 44.91 132.06
C SER A 816 -3.45 45.63 131.16
N LEU A 817 -2.56 44.86 130.52
CA LEU A 817 -1.51 45.40 129.66
C LEU A 817 -2.04 45.64 128.26
N ASN A 818 -1.60 46.73 127.66
CA ASN A 818 -1.82 46.96 126.23
C ASN A 818 -0.90 46.03 125.40
N GLN A 819 -1.17 45.91 124.09
CA GLN A 819 -0.43 45.03 123.18
C GLN A 819 1.06 45.39 123.01
N TYR A 820 1.47 46.60 123.38
CA TYR A 820 2.83 47.12 123.25
C TYR A 820 3.62 47.15 124.56
N GLU A 821 2.98 46.84 125.69
CA GLU A 821 3.63 46.80 126.99
C GLU A 821 4.31 45.45 127.20
N SER A 822 5.56 45.45 127.69
CA SER A 822 6.26 44.21 127.99
C SER A 822 5.63 43.50 129.19
N ILE A 823 5.27 42.24 129.01
CA ILE A 823 4.77 41.38 130.10
C ILE A 823 5.82 41.25 131.20
N GLU A 824 7.10 41.18 130.83
CA GLU A 824 8.21 41.09 131.79
C GLU A 824 8.29 42.35 132.66
N ASP A 825 8.18 43.53 132.06
CA ASP A 825 8.21 44.81 132.80
C ASP A 825 7.00 44.96 133.72
N ALA A 826 5.83 44.49 133.29
CA ALA A 826 4.60 44.49 134.07
C ALA A 826 4.66 43.56 135.29
N ILE A 827 5.23 42.36 135.13
CA ILE A 827 5.49 41.42 136.23
C ILE A 827 6.47 42.05 137.23
N ILE A 828 7.54 42.69 136.75
CA ILE A 828 8.52 43.39 137.61
C ILE A 828 7.85 44.53 138.40
N LYS A 829 6.94 45.28 137.77
CA LYS A 829 6.19 46.39 138.40
C LYS A 829 5.20 45.90 139.47
N THR A 830 4.51 44.79 139.24
CA THR A 830 3.60 44.18 140.22
C THR A 830 4.36 43.58 141.41
N ILE A 831 5.48 42.88 141.18
CA ILE A 831 6.33 42.33 142.26
C ILE A 831 6.90 43.46 143.14
N LYS A 832 7.34 44.57 142.53
CA LYS A 832 7.81 45.77 143.27
C LYS A 832 6.68 46.47 144.04
N GLY A 833 5.44 46.43 143.55
CA GLY A 833 4.25 46.94 144.24
C GLY A 833 3.87 46.15 145.49
N SER A 834 3.96 44.80 145.45
CA SER A 834 3.68 43.93 146.61
C SER A 834 4.66 44.07 147.78
N LYS A 835 5.90 44.52 147.55
CA LYS A 835 6.85 44.85 148.64
C LYS A 835 6.47 46.11 149.43
N LYS A 836 5.62 47.00 148.90
CA LYS A 836 5.15 48.21 149.62
C LYS A 836 3.95 47.97 150.56
N ILE A 837 3.26 46.83 150.46
CA ILE A 837 2.08 46.51 151.31
C ILE A 837 2.49 45.72 152.58
N LYS A 838 3.72 45.18 152.65
CA LYS A 838 4.24 44.48 153.83
C LYS A 838 4.99 45.38 154.84
N MET A 839 5.07 46.71 154.62
CA MET A 839 5.68 47.69 155.54
C MET A 839 4.68 48.73 156.09
N ARG A 840 3.39 48.39 156.21
CA ARG A 840 2.36 49.23 156.85
C ARG A 840 1.50 48.48 157.89
N ARG A 841 2.01 47.37 158.43
CA ARG A 841 1.40 46.61 159.54
C ARG A 841 2.31 46.36 160.75
N GLU A 842 3.49 46.97 160.78
CA GLU A 842 4.26 47.18 162.00
C GLU A 842 4.84 48.61 161.89
N PHE A 843 4.29 49.51 162.73
CA PHE A 843 4.34 50.98 162.76
C PHE A 843 3.21 51.73 162.03
#